data_AF-A0AAU4K9S9-F1
#
_entry.id   AF-A0AAU4K9S9-F1
#
_cell.length_a   1.000
_cell.length_b   1.000
_cell.length_c   1.000
_cell.angle_alpha   90.00
_cell.angle_beta   90.00
_cell.angle_gamma   90.00
#
_symmetry.space_group_name_H-M   'P 1'
#
loop_
_entity.id
_entity.type
_entity.pdbx_description
1 polymer ?
#
loop_
_entity_poly.entity_id
_entity_poly.type
_entity_poly.pdbx_seq_one_letter_code
_entity_poly.pdbx_strand_id
1 'polypeptide(L)'
;MTEVNENTSAHAGQRATGEAIERGDGGPSVEALLARIGQAAAPTATGTRTEPGARTGADTSASGAPGDEDADAGGVAGRSGAAVDPYAKAPTAPFGAGAGDDTGAGTDPVVDAQPAPGAPDEHGLAAVVAAAAGRFVPGGHLSPDTDFFDAGGTSVGAVELVAALEDELGMEIDLDEVFADARPRSLAARWLATAGTTAALSAPGVPAAPSAARTSAPATGTTRATRAPDNLPLPVPAPPSVLVPVPGTSPASAPGSSPAPATDTPSVPSPRVPCGATVAARTSGGGTPYATARPEDLDQILADLSLADRLPWTGSPEPLPPRRILLTGATGFLGSHLLLDLLRHSDAHVHCLVRAADEEAATARLGEALKSHRLPWSSEIRRRVTVLPGDIRRPRLGLSDSGWNELAHELDSIVGVAAAVDFLRGYQSLRQSNVIGALTLAELAATGPPKPLHHISSIAVFNEVGIASMGEDDPLAHADRLVAGYDQTKWAAEVALRRARDHGLIVTAMRPGGIGGHTRTGAHNPQDLSSGLIAAFGRFRTVPAFHCLNAAPVDWVSRVAAAVICEPDAWGFDYNLTGVPNTLDDVVRDMAFGGMHVRVQEWEEWRTDVLARLDAEPVPELGFLARVLRSPTALKLCEATLKGPAASGERTAALVEALGLRPATRYDARAQLRTFERLAEDGLARLPDKDDQPYLWFSETTEGAVGPVGATATATASASASASASPHASAGADTPCSMALTLSIASMHQLVKERRVDVSGELVCAAAHPAPLLVEHGDVWIRPEEGIPQRHGMRHQLLRYRLTLRDADGGRWWLEGHKYARARRDVWRQTRALSVEIGREGEPASLTGELVVPADSYVRDQIDGIKVDPRLTGREKRAAKLTWLAWFGAEMGRGLLGPFTRAAADLLDLRRTLTPSEHHR
;
A
#
# COMPACT_ATOMS: atom_id res chain seq x y z
N MET A 1 18.64 -21.01 14.02
CA MET A 1 18.35 -22.32 14.66
C MET A 1 18.05 -23.39 13.62
N THR A 2 17.05 -23.22 12.75
CA THR A 2 16.69 -24.20 11.71
C THR A 2 17.89 -24.67 10.87
N GLU A 3 18.70 -23.74 10.37
CA GLU A 3 19.90 -24.01 9.56
C GLU A 3 20.97 -24.86 10.25
N VAL A 4 21.01 -24.89 11.59
CA VAL A 4 22.02 -25.62 12.38
C VAL A 4 21.77 -27.13 12.39
N ASN A 5 20.56 -27.56 12.02
CA ASN A 5 20.16 -28.97 12.04
C ASN A 5 20.51 -29.73 10.75
N GLU A 6 20.71 -29.05 9.61
CA GLU A 6 20.76 -29.71 8.29
C GLU A 6 22.17 -30.01 7.77
N ASN A 7 23.23 -29.50 8.41
CA ASN A 7 24.62 -29.75 7.99
C ASN A 7 25.47 -30.30 9.15
N THR A 8 25.50 -31.64 9.28
CA THR A 8 25.88 -32.33 10.52
C THR A 8 27.39 -32.46 10.79
N SER A 9 28.26 -32.23 9.80
CA SER A 9 29.72 -32.36 9.95
C SER A 9 30.42 -31.05 10.35
N ALA A 10 30.05 -29.92 9.75
CA ALA A 10 30.77 -28.64 9.90
C ALA A 10 30.66 -28.03 11.31
N HIS A 11 29.57 -28.28 12.03
CA HIS A 11 29.24 -27.60 13.29
C HIS A 11 29.46 -28.46 14.55
N ALA A 12 30.12 -29.62 14.44
CA ALA A 12 30.30 -30.57 15.54
C ALA A 12 30.95 -29.93 16.80
N GLY A 13 31.98 -29.09 16.62
CA GLY A 13 32.64 -28.38 17.74
C GLY A 13 31.76 -27.33 18.42
N GLN A 14 30.88 -26.65 17.67
CA GLN A 14 29.92 -25.70 18.23
C GLN A 14 28.83 -26.44 19.02
N ARG A 15 28.33 -27.57 18.51
CA ARG A 15 27.36 -28.42 19.21
C ARG A 15 27.93 -29.00 20.49
N ALA A 16 29.15 -29.54 20.46
CA ALA A 16 29.86 -30.01 21.66
C ALA A 16 30.11 -28.90 22.70
N THR A 17 30.31 -27.65 22.27
CA THR A 17 30.41 -26.49 23.17
C THR A 17 29.06 -26.17 23.83
N GLY A 18 27.96 -26.23 23.07
CA GLY A 18 26.60 -26.09 23.61
C GLY A 18 26.26 -27.20 24.61
N GLU A 19 26.51 -28.46 24.26
CA GLU A 19 26.27 -29.62 25.11
C GLU A 19 27.12 -29.62 26.40
N ALA A 20 28.29 -28.95 26.41
CA ALA A 20 29.09 -28.75 27.62
C ALA A 20 28.47 -27.66 28.52
N ILE A 21 27.98 -26.57 27.93
CA ILE A 21 27.27 -25.49 28.64
C ILE A 21 25.97 -26.01 29.25
N GLU A 22 25.17 -26.79 28.51
CA GLU A 22 23.92 -27.40 28.99
C GLU A 22 24.14 -28.43 30.12
N ARG A 23 25.31 -29.09 30.15
CA ARG A 23 25.71 -29.98 31.26
C ARG A 23 26.36 -29.26 32.44
N GLY A 24 26.62 -27.96 32.33
CA GLY A 24 27.27 -27.14 33.37
C GLY A 24 28.79 -27.28 33.47
N ASP A 25 29.41 -28.13 32.64
CA ASP A 25 30.85 -28.42 32.67
C ASP A 25 31.66 -27.39 31.86
N GLY A 26 32.00 -26.27 32.49
CA GLY A 26 33.18 -25.48 32.10
C GLY A 26 33.08 -24.64 30.82
N GLY A 27 31.93 -23.97 30.59
CA GLY A 27 31.83 -22.93 29.55
C GLY A 27 32.81 -21.75 29.78
N PRO A 28 33.28 -21.07 28.72
CA PRO A 28 34.22 -19.96 28.85
C PRO A 28 33.62 -18.76 29.61
N SER A 29 34.44 -18.04 30.38
CA SER A 29 33.99 -16.88 31.15
C SER A 29 33.50 -15.73 30.25
N VAL A 30 32.63 -14.89 30.80
CA VAL A 30 32.08 -13.71 30.09
C VAL A 30 33.20 -12.79 29.59
N GLU A 31 34.27 -12.61 30.36
CA GLU A 31 35.45 -11.83 29.96
C GLU A 31 36.17 -12.44 28.74
N ALA A 32 36.30 -13.77 28.69
CA ALA A 32 36.89 -14.46 27.53
C ALA A 32 36.00 -14.36 26.28
N LEU A 33 34.68 -14.24 26.45
CA LEU A 33 33.75 -13.98 25.34
C LEU A 33 33.88 -12.53 24.83
N LEU A 34 33.89 -11.55 25.76
CA LEU A 34 34.03 -10.12 25.44
C LEU A 34 35.37 -9.80 24.78
N ALA A 35 36.47 -10.44 25.22
CA ALA A 35 37.78 -10.29 24.60
C ALA A 35 37.80 -10.72 23.12
N ARG A 36 37.03 -11.75 22.74
CA ARG A 36 36.91 -12.19 21.34
C ARG A 36 36.02 -11.26 20.51
N ILE A 37 35.03 -10.62 21.12
CA ILE A 37 34.19 -9.60 20.45
C ILE A 37 35.01 -8.33 20.18
N GLY A 38 35.82 -7.89 21.16
CA GLY A 38 36.70 -6.72 20.99
C GLY A 38 37.75 -6.88 19.88
N GLN A 39 38.18 -8.10 19.57
CA GLN A 39 39.11 -8.38 18.46
C GLN A 39 38.45 -8.35 17.07
N ALA A 40 37.13 -8.34 16.97
CA ALA A 40 36.40 -8.28 15.70
C ALA A 40 36.09 -6.83 15.24
N ALA A 41 36.32 -5.83 16.10
CA ALA A 41 35.86 -4.45 15.91
C ALA A 41 37.03 -3.44 15.90
N ALA A 42 37.91 -3.53 14.90
CA ALA A 42 39.02 -2.58 14.72
C ALA A 42 39.28 -2.27 13.23
N PRO A 43 38.78 -1.16 12.67
CA PRO A 43 39.11 -0.74 11.32
C PRO A 43 40.52 -0.10 11.27
N THR A 44 41.38 -0.60 10.38
CA THR A 44 42.71 -0.02 10.14
C THR A 44 42.62 1.26 9.31
N ALA A 45 43.15 2.36 9.81
CA ALA A 45 43.25 3.64 9.08
C ALA A 45 44.70 4.11 8.98
N THR A 46 45.18 4.42 7.76
CA THR A 46 46.48 5.05 7.52
C THR A 46 46.46 6.00 6.33
N GLY A 47 46.46 7.31 6.63
CA GLY A 47 47.06 8.36 5.79
C GLY A 47 46.25 8.86 4.58
N THR A 48 46.30 10.15 4.23
CA THR A 48 46.94 11.31 4.88
C THR A 48 46.19 12.59 4.50
N ARG A 49 46.14 13.60 5.37
CA ARG A 49 45.79 14.97 4.98
C ARG A 49 46.60 16.00 5.77
N THR A 50 47.01 17.07 5.09
CA THR A 50 47.79 18.18 5.65
C THR A 50 46.90 19.26 6.26
N GLU A 51 47.34 19.77 7.40
CA GLU A 51 46.92 21.01 8.07
C GLU A 51 47.86 22.19 7.66
N PRO A 52 47.70 23.44 8.17
CA PRO A 52 46.63 24.02 9.00
C PRO A 52 46.06 25.36 8.45
N GLY A 53 45.11 25.99 9.17
CA GLY A 53 44.66 27.36 8.84
C GLY A 53 43.65 27.98 9.83
N ALA A 54 44.07 28.35 11.04
CA ALA A 54 43.20 28.90 12.08
C ALA A 54 43.37 30.42 12.32
N ARG A 55 42.24 31.10 12.60
CA ARG A 55 42.03 32.38 13.34
C ARG A 55 40.50 32.53 13.52
N THR A 56 39.88 32.75 14.68
CA THR A 56 40.10 33.67 15.82
C THR A 56 39.98 35.15 15.47
N GLY A 57 38.85 35.75 15.87
CA GLY A 57 38.55 37.19 15.84
C GLY A 57 37.21 37.42 16.54
N ALA A 58 37.09 38.48 17.35
CA ALA A 58 35.93 38.74 18.20
C ALA A 58 35.63 40.26 18.29
N ASP A 59 34.56 40.57 19.01
CA ASP A 59 34.22 41.85 19.64
C ASP A 59 33.63 43.03 18.85
N THR A 60 32.67 43.69 19.53
CA THR A 60 32.19 45.09 19.40
C THR A 60 31.41 45.54 18.14
N SER A 61 30.55 46.58 18.19
CA SER A 61 29.58 47.03 19.23
C SER A 61 28.73 48.21 18.73
N ALA A 62 27.49 48.32 19.24
CA ALA A 62 26.73 49.56 19.50
C ALA A 62 26.16 50.45 18.36
N SER A 63 24.84 50.68 18.47
CA SER A 63 24.08 51.94 18.28
C SER A 63 24.19 52.80 17.00
N GLY A 64 23.02 53.13 16.41
CA GLY A 64 22.85 54.29 15.52
C GLY A 64 21.45 54.43 14.92
N ALA A 65 20.68 55.45 15.35
CA ALA A 65 19.40 55.90 14.78
C ALA A 65 19.04 57.29 15.35
N PRO A 66 18.09 58.06 14.77
CA PRO A 66 17.44 57.96 13.44
C PRO A 66 17.72 59.22 12.58
N GLY A 67 16.91 59.46 11.53
CA GLY A 67 16.82 60.74 10.82
C GLY A 67 15.49 60.87 10.07
N ASP A 68 14.81 62.00 10.24
CA ASP A 68 13.50 62.34 9.63
C ASP A 68 13.64 63.29 8.42
N GLU A 69 12.63 63.32 7.55
CA GLU A 69 12.10 64.45 6.74
C GLU A 69 10.94 63.87 5.88
N ASP A 70 9.66 64.25 6.04
CA ASP A 70 8.94 65.45 5.57
C ASP A 70 9.01 65.68 4.04
N ALA A 71 7.92 65.95 3.29
CA ALA A 71 6.48 66.09 3.57
C ALA A 71 5.65 65.45 2.40
N ASP A 72 4.46 65.83 1.89
CA ASP A 72 3.53 66.98 2.01
C ASP A 72 2.08 66.58 1.57
N ALA A 73 1.18 67.56 1.41
CA ALA A 73 -0.24 67.50 0.97
C ALA A 73 -0.50 66.96 -0.47
N GLY A 74 -1.74 66.63 -0.88
CA GLY A 74 -3.03 66.61 -0.17
C GLY A 74 -4.25 66.71 -1.13
N GLY A 75 -5.48 66.89 -0.57
CA GLY A 75 -6.75 67.01 -1.32
C GLY A 75 -7.46 65.65 -1.55
N VAL A 76 -8.71 65.32 -1.14
CA VAL A 76 -9.97 65.99 -0.73
C VAL A 76 -11.05 66.10 -1.84
N ALA A 77 -12.14 65.36 -1.63
CA ALA A 77 -13.48 65.40 -2.26
C ALA A 77 -13.65 64.94 -3.74
N GLY A 78 -14.77 64.28 -4.13
CA GLY A 78 -15.82 63.69 -3.29
C GLY A 78 -17.14 63.25 -3.99
N ARG A 79 -17.90 62.37 -3.30
CA ARG A 79 -19.37 62.13 -3.32
C ARG A 79 -20.18 62.07 -4.65
N SER A 80 -20.63 60.85 -5.01
CA SER A 80 -22.04 60.42 -5.31
C SER A 80 -22.01 58.99 -5.91
N GLY A 81 -22.97 58.06 -5.77
CA GLY A 81 -24.38 58.12 -5.34
C GLY A 81 -25.33 58.14 -6.56
N ALA A 82 -26.20 57.14 -6.84
CA ALA A 82 -26.60 55.94 -6.08
C ALA A 82 -27.13 54.80 -6.99
N ALA A 83 -27.86 53.83 -6.40
CA ALA A 83 -28.53 52.64 -6.96
C ALA A 83 -29.60 52.95 -8.07
N VAL A 84 -30.29 52.02 -8.77
CA VAL A 84 -30.88 50.70 -8.39
C VAL A 84 -31.03 49.72 -9.60
N ASP A 85 -31.16 48.42 -9.29
CA ASP A 85 -31.61 47.24 -10.09
C ASP A 85 -33.16 47.29 -10.38
N PRO A 86 -33.90 46.30 -10.97
CA PRO A 86 -33.61 45.16 -11.89
C PRO A 86 -34.47 45.11 -13.19
N TYR A 87 -34.28 44.03 -14.01
CA TYR A 87 -35.28 43.17 -14.72
C TYR A 87 -35.16 42.88 -16.24
N ALA A 88 -35.32 41.59 -16.56
CA ALA A 88 -36.09 40.96 -17.66
C ALA A 88 -35.58 40.83 -19.13
N LYS A 89 -35.20 39.57 -19.46
CA LYS A 89 -35.62 38.73 -20.62
C LYS A 89 -35.25 39.09 -22.08
N ALA A 90 -34.85 38.04 -22.82
CA ALA A 90 -34.75 37.97 -24.29
C ALA A 90 -36.14 37.80 -24.98
N PRO A 91 -36.27 37.84 -26.33
CA PRO A 91 -35.97 36.63 -27.14
C PRO A 91 -35.54 36.82 -28.64
N THR A 92 -34.95 35.75 -29.21
CA THR A 92 -35.05 35.24 -30.61
C THR A 92 -34.76 36.09 -31.87
N ALA A 93 -34.29 35.39 -32.93
CA ALA A 93 -33.99 35.90 -34.27
C ALA A 93 -35.20 35.96 -35.23
N PRO A 94 -35.01 36.41 -36.49
CA PRO A 94 -35.61 35.70 -37.62
C PRO A 94 -34.67 35.49 -38.84
N PHE A 95 -35.12 34.61 -39.75
CA PHE A 95 -34.54 34.35 -41.09
C PHE A 95 -34.94 35.42 -42.13
N GLY A 96 -34.22 35.47 -43.26
CA GLY A 96 -34.64 36.14 -44.50
C GLY A 96 -33.68 35.88 -45.67
N ALA A 97 -34.18 35.73 -46.91
CA ALA A 97 -33.40 35.41 -48.11
C ALA A 97 -33.92 36.16 -49.36
N GLY A 98 -33.09 36.33 -50.40
CA GLY A 98 -33.52 36.94 -51.68
C GLY A 98 -32.39 37.04 -52.75
N ALA A 99 -32.63 36.45 -53.92
CA ALA A 99 -31.71 36.24 -55.06
C ALA A 99 -31.25 37.51 -55.83
N GLY A 100 -30.27 37.35 -56.74
CA GLY A 100 -29.81 38.40 -57.66
C GLY A 100 -28.68 37.99 -58.65
N ASP A 101 -29.07 37.38 -59.77
CA ASP A 101 -28.32 37.11 -61.02
C ASP A 101 -27.61 38.35 -61.64
N ASP A 102 -26.67 38.28 -62.61
CA ASP A 102 -25.83 37.22 -63.23
C ASP A 102 -24.78 37.92 -64.15
N THR A 103 -23.68 37.27 -64.52
CA THR A 103 -23.02 37.30 -65.86
C THR A 103 -21.73 36.47 -65.86
N GLY A 104 -21.76 35.29 -66.48
CA GLY A 104 -20.60 34.40 -66.60
C GLY A 104 -19.74 34.57 -67.86
N ALA A 105 -18.55 33.97 -67.83
CA ALA A 105 -17.77 33.61 -69.02
C ALA A 105 -17.19 32.20 -68.80
N GLY A 106 -17.63 31.23 -69.60
CA GLY A 106 -17.33 29.81 -69.39
C GLY A 106 -16.36 29.21 -70.41
N THR A 107 -15.52 28.29 -69.93
CA THR A 107 -14.82 27.26 -70.73
C THR A 107 -14.83 25.96 -69.93
N ASP A 108 -15.11 24.83 -70.58
CA ASP A 108 -15.38 23.54 -69.94
C ASP A 108 -14.18 22.96 -69.15
N PRO A 109 -14.45 22.15 -68.11
CA PRO A 109 -13.40 21.60 -67.25
C PRO A 109 -12.58 20.52 -67.96
N VAL A 110 -11.26 20.64 -67.85
CA VAL A 110 -10.35 19.50 -68.10
C VAL A 110 -10.56 18.48 -66.98
N VAL A 111 -10.85 17.24 -67.34
CA VAL A 111 -10.83 16.10 -66.41
C VAL A 111 -9.36 15.76 -66.16
N ASP A 112 -8.76 16.44 -65.19
CA ASP A 112 -7.42 16.08 -64.72
C ASP A 112 -7.48 14.78 -63.94
N ALA A 113 -6.50 13.90 -64.16
CA ALA A 113 -6.56 12.53 -63.66
C ALA A 113 -6.35 12.49 -62.14
N GLN A 114 -7.07 11.60 -61.44
CA GLN A 114 -6.64 11.21 -60.10
C GLN A 114 -5.21 10.64 -60.20
N PRO A 115 -4.26 11.08 -59.36
CA PRO A 115 -3.00 10.37 -59.23
C PRO A 115 -3.29 8.94 -58.77
N ALA A 116 -2.57 7.97 -59.33
CA ALA A 116 -2.60 6.61 -58.82
C ALA A 116 -2.19 6.59 -57.34
N PRO A 117 -2.68 5.64 -56.52
CA PRO A 117 -2.30 5.54 -55.12
C PRO A 117 -0.78 5.37 -55.02
N GLY A 118 -0.10 6.45 -54.58
CA GLY A 118 1.30 6.40 -54.24
C GLY A 118 1.53 5.49 -53.03
N ALA A 119 2.78 5.12 -52.79
CA ALA A 119 3.16 4.56 -51.49
C ALA A 119 2.74 5.57 -50.40
N PRO A 120 2.16 5.11 -49.28
CA PRO A 120 1.65 6.01 -48.24
C PRO A 120 2.77 6.90 -47.73
N ASP A 121 2.56 8.22 -47.84
CA ASP A 121 3.50 9.20 -47.32
C ASP A 121 3.20 9.47 -45.84
N GLU A 122 4.25 9.88 -45.11
CA GLU A 122 4.16 10.17 -43.68
C GLU A 122 3.09 11.23 -43.38
N HIS A 123 2.90 12.18 -44.29
CA HIS A 123 1.93 13.27 -44.15
C HIS A 123 0.48 12.78 -44.34
N GLY A 124 0.21 11.95 -45.34
CA GLY A 124 -1.11 11.36 -45.56
C GLY A 124 -1.52 10.41 -44.42
N LEU A 125 -0.62 9.52 -43.99
CA LEU A 125 -0.90 8.61 -42.87
C LEU A 125 -1.07 9.38 -41.54
N ALA A 126 -0.24 10.39 -41.28
CA ALA A 126 -0.41 11.24 -40.10
C ALA A 126 -1.71 12.05 -40.13
N ALA A 127 -2.21 12.44 -41.30
CA ALA A 127 -3.49 13.11 -41.45
C ALA A 127 -4.68 12.17 -41.15
N VAL A 128 -4.62 10.90 -41.59
CA VAL A 128 -5.63 9.88 -41.23
C VAL A 128 -5.63 9.63 -39.72
N VAL A 129 -4.46 9.41 -39.12
CA VAL A 129 -4.34 9.19 -37.66
C VAL A 129 -4.81 10.41 -36.86
N ALA A 130 -4.52 11.63 -37.32
CA ALA A 130 -5.04 12.86 -36.69
C ALA A 130 -6.56 12.99 -36.80
N ALA A 131 -7.17 12.60 -37.92
CA ALA A 131 -8.61 12.64 -38.14
C ALA A 131 -9.38 11.55 -37.36
N ALA A 132 -8.77 10.39 -37.13
CA ALA A 132 -9.30 9.37 -36.21
C ALA A 132 -9.18 9.83 -34.75
N ALA A 133 -7.99 10.25 -34.32
CA ALA A 133 -7.72 10.70 -32.96
C ALA A 133 -8.53 11.94 -32.55
N GLY A 134 -8.83 12.82 -33.51
CA GLY A 134 -9.71 13.98 -33.32
C GLY A 134 -11.08 13.63 -32.72
N ARG A 135 -11.61 12.43 -33.01
CA ARG A 135 -12.94 11.97 -32.54
C ARG A 135 -12.97 11.67 -31.04
N PHE A 136 -11.81 11.37 -30.44
CA PHE A 136 -11.67 10.92 -29.05
C PHE A 136 -10.98 11.96 -28.14
N VAL A 137 -10.77 13.19 -28.63
CA VAL A 137 -10.29 14.34 -27.83
C VAL A 137 -11.38 15.40 -27.66
N PRO A 138 -11.44 16.14 -26.53
CA PRO A 138 -12.49 17.13 -26.27
C PRO A 138 -12.59 18.28 -27.29
N GLY A 139 -11.53 18.53 -28.08
CA GLY A 139 -11.51 19.55 -29.12
C GLY A 139 -12.05 19.12 -30.48
N GLY A 140 -12.41 17.84 -30.68
CA GLY A 140 -12.89 17.31 -31.97
C GLY A 140 -11.84 17.25 -33.10
N HIS A 141 -10.60 17.64 -32.83
CA HIS A 141 -9.51 17.75 -33.80
C HIS A 141 -8.16 17.60 -33.09
N LEU A 142 -7.21 16.88 -33.68
CA LEU A 142 -5.83 16.75 -33.20
C LEU A 142 -4.85 17.30 -34.26
N SER A 143 -3.81 18.01 -33.84
CA SER A 143 -2.70 18.39 -34.74
C SER A 143 -1.72 17.22 -34.90
N PRO A 144 -1.15 16.95 -36.08
CA PRO A 144 -0.21 15.82 -36.28
C PRO A 144 1.03 15.82 -35.39
N ASP A 145 1.38 16.96 -34.81
CA ASP A 145 2.49 17.17 -33.87
C ASP A 145 2.09 17.06 -32.38
N THR A 146 0.80 17.01 -32.07
CA THR A 146 0.30 17.01 -30.69
C THR A 146 0.00 15.59 -30.22
N ASP A 147 0.51 15.22 -29.04
CA ASP A 147 0.21 13.93 -28.42
C ASP A 147 -1.27 13.88 -28.00
N PHE A 148 -1.94 12.77 -28.35
CA PHE A 148 -3.36 12.55 -28.06
C PHE A 148 -3.74 12.82 -26.60
N PHE A 149 -2.91 12.39 -25.65
CA PHE A 149 -3.21 12.52 -24.22
C PHE A 149 -3.00 13.95 -23.73
N ASP A 150 -2.03 14.70 -24.29
CA ASP A 150 -1.84 16.12 -23.96
C ASP A 150 -2.98 17.00 -24.49
N ALA A 151 -3.59 16.63 -25.62
CA ALA A 151 -4.83 17.20 -26.13
C ALA A 151 -6.10 16.82 -25.32
N GLY A 152 -5.96 16.01 -24.27
CA GLY A 152 -7.06 15.60 -23.39
C GLY A 152 -7.72 14.26 -23.74
N GLY A 153 -7.12 13.48 -24.65
CA GLY A 153 -7.47 12.09 -24.87
C GLY A 153 -7.22 11.22 -23.63
N THR A 154 -7.95 10.12 -23.50
CA THR A 154 -7.91 9.24 -22.32
C THR A 154 -7.35 7.86 -22.66
N SER A 155 -6.85 7.14 -21.66
CA SER A 155 -6.37 5.76 -21.81
C SER A 155 -7.47 4.74 -22.18
N VAL A 156 -8.75 5.16 -22.22
CA VAL A 156 -9.86 4.38 -22.80
C VAL A 156 -10.06 4.79 -24.26
N GLY A 157 -10.13 6.10 -24.55
CA GLY A 157 -10.21 6.62 -25.92
C GLY A 157 -9.00 6.25 -26.79
N ALA A 158 -7.85 5.92 -26.20
CA ALA A 158 -6.70 5.35 -26.91
C ALA A 158 -6.94 3.91 -27.41
N VAL A 159 -7.70 3.11 -26.66
CA VAL A 159 -8.11 1.75 -27.08
C VAL A 159 -9.19 1.83 -28.15
N GLU A 160 -10.14 2.76 -28.01
CA GLU A 160 -11.17 3.05 -29.02
C GLU A 160 -10.54 3.61 -30.31
N LEU A 161 -9.50 4.44 -30.19
CA LEU A 161 -8.69 4.95 -31.31
C LEU A 161 -7.92 3.83 -32.02
N VAL A 162 -7.29 2.90 -31.29
CA VAL A 162 -6.66 1.72 -31.88
C VAL A 162 -7.69 0.93 -32.68
N ALA A 163 -8.80 0.51 -32.07
CA ALA A 163 -9.83 -0.27 -32.74
C ALA A 163 -10.41 0.43 -33.99
N ALA A 164 -10.57 1.75 -33.96
CA ALA A 164 -11.00 2.54 -35.11
C ALA A 164 -9.93 2.64 -36.22
N LEU A 165 -8.66 2.69 -35.86
CA LEU A 165 -7.55 2.69 -36.83
C LEU A 165 -7.28 1.31 -37.43
N GLU A 166 -7.49 0.24 -36.69
CA GLU A 166 -7.40 -1.13 -37.23
C GLU A 166 -8.49 -1.39 -38.28
N ASP A 167 -9.71 -0.88 -38.06
CA ASP A 167 -10.83 -0.95 -39.02
C ASP A 167 -10.61 -0.03 -40.25
N GLU A 168 -10.08 1.19 -40.07
CA GLU A 168 -9.84 2.15 -41.16
C GLU A 168 -8.57 1.88 -41.99
N LEU A 169 -7.52 1.32 -41.39
CA LEU A 169 -6.22 1.05 -42.06
C LEU A 169 -6.04 -0.43 -42.45
N GLY A 170 -6.80 -1.35 -41.85
CA GLY A 170 -6.69 -2.79 -42.13
C GLY A 170 -5.37 -3.42 -41.65
N MET A 171 -4.72 -2.82 -40.66
CA MET A 171 -3.48 -3.30 -40.03
C MET A 171 -3.68 -3.54 -38.54
N GLU A 172 -2.99 -4.52 -37.98
CA GLU A 172 -2.92 -4.78 -36.54
C GLU A 172 -2.00 -3.72 -35.89
N ILE A 173 -2.44 -3.10 -34.79
CA ILE A 173 -1.75 -1.96 -34.15
C ILE A 173 -1.41 -2.30 -32.70
N ASP A 174 -0.11 -2.33 -32.36
CA ASP A 174 0.31 -2.52 -30.97
C ASP A 174 -0.09 -1.31 -30.11
N LEU A 175 -0.95 -1.55 -29.13
CA LEU A 175 -1.42 -0.57 -28.15
C LEU A 175 -0.26 0.01 -27.31
N ASP A 176 0.81 -0.75 -27.07
CA ASP A 176 2.04 -0.28 -26.41
C ASP A 176 2.89 0.63 -27.35
N GLU A 177 2.60 0.74 -28.65
CA GLU A 177 3.14 1.81 -29.52
C GLU A 177 2.33 3.11 -29.44
N VAL A 178 1.00 3.02 -29.38
CA VAL A 178 0.12 4.20 -29.24
C VAL A 178 0.29 4.83 -27.87
N PHE A 179 0.40 4.04 -26.80
CA PHE A 179 0.67 4.58 -25.48
C PHE A 179 2.08 5.19 -25.33
N ALA A 180 3.06 4.78 -26.13
CA ALA A 180 4.43 5.29 -26.02
C ALA A 180 4.54 6.76 -26.45
N ASP A 181 4.00 7.06 -27.63
CA ASP A 181 3.94 8.39 -28.22
C ASP A 181 2.77 8.44 -29.21
N ALA A 182 1.70 9.16 -28.84
CA ALA A 182 0.46 9.21 -29.59
C ALA A 182 0.37 10.43 -30.53
N ARG A 183 1.51 11.03 -30.91
CA ARG A 183 1.56 12.03 -31.98
C ARG A 183 1.28 11.37 -33.33
N PRO A 184 0.29 11.82 -34.13
CA PRO A 184 -0.03 11.19 -35.41
C PRO A 184 1.14 11.05 -36.39
N ARG A 185 2.06 12.02 -36.42
CA ARG A 185 3.28 11.92 -37.26
C ARG A 185 4.28 10.87 -36.74
N SER A 186 4.41 10.73 -35.42
CA SER A 186 5.28 9.74 -34.78
C SER A 186 4.79 8.30 -35.06
N LEU A 187 3.48 8.08 -34.96
CA LEU A 187 2.84 6.82 -35.34
C LEU A 187 3.02 6.51 -36.83
N ALA A 188 2.75 7.49 -37.70
CA ALA A 188 2.94 7.33 -39.14
C ALA A 188 4.39 6.97 -39.51
N ALA A 189 5.38 7.65 -38.92
CA ALA A 189 6.79 7.37 -39.16
C ALA A 189 7.20 5.96 -38.72
N ARG A 190 6.75 5.50 -37.53
CA ARG A 190 7.02 4.12 -37.05
C ARG A 190 6.41 3.07 -37.98
N TRP A 191 5.12 3.21 -38.32
CA TRP A 191 4.42 2.22 -39.14
C TRP A 191 4.98 2.14 -40.56
N LEU A 192 5.40 3.26 -41.15
CA LEU A 192 6.08 3.28 -42.45
C LEU A 192 7.50 2.67 -42.39
N ALA A 193 8.26 2.89 -41.32
CA ALA A 193 9.56 2.25 -41.13
C ALA A 193 9.44 0.72 -41.03
N THR A 194 8.44 0.22 -40.29
CA THR A 194 8.13 -1.21 -40.17
C THR A 194 7.68 -1.80 -41.51
N ALA A 195 6.78 -1.13 -42.24
CA ALA A 195 6.32 -1.56 -43.57
C ALA A 195 7.43 -1.56 -44.63
N GLY A 196 8.34 -0.58 -44.59
CA GLY A 196 9.52 -0.56 -45.46
C GLY A 196 10.48 -1.73 -45.17
N THR A 197 10.57 -2.16 -43.91
CA THR A 197 11.45 -3.25 -43.48
C THR A 197 10.92 -4.62 -43.93
N THR A 198 9.61 -4.86 -43.86
CA THR A 198 9.00 -6.11 -44.40
C THR A 198 9.09 -6.19 -45.93
N ALA A 199 9.02 -5.05 -46.63
CA ALA A 199 9.29 -4.98 -48.08
C ALA A 199 10.77 -5.30 -48.40
N ALA A 200 11.73 -4.77 -47.63
CA ALA A 200 13.16 -5.02 -47.83
C ALA A 200 13.57 -6.49 -47.63
N LEU A 201 12.87 -7.22 -46.74
CA LEU A 201 13.05 -8.67 -46.54
C LEU A 201 12.44 -9.53 -47.67
N SER A 202 11.69 -8.92 -48.59
CA SER A 202 10.88 -9.62 -49.62
C SER A 202 11.38 -9.41 -51.05
N ALA A 203 12.69 -9.20 -51.24
CA ALA A 203 13.31 -9.04 -52.56
C ALA A 203 13.64 -10.41 -53.23
N PRO A 204 12.99 -10.80 -54.35
CA PRO A 204 13.22 -12.10 -54.97
C PRO A 204 14.52 -12.16 -55.78
N GLY A 205 15.42 -13.07 -55.41
CA GLY A 205 16.63 -13.37 -56.18
C GLY A 205 16.32 -14.02 -57.54
N VAL A 206 16.74 -13.39 -58.64
CA VAL A 206 16.58 -13.91 -60.00
C VAL A 206 17.43 -15.19 -60.19
N PRO A 207 16.87 -16.29 -60.73
CA PRO A 207 17.50 -17.61 -60.65
C PRO A 207 18.57 -17.86 -61.73
N ALA A 208 19.63 -18.57 -61.34
CA ALA A 208 20.51 -19.28 -62.25
C ALA A 208 20.05 -20.76 -62.38
N ALA A 209 20.02 -21.27 -63.60
CA ALA A 209 19.52 -22.61 -63.95
C ALA A 209 20.53 -23.34 -64.85
N PRO A 210 20.37 -24.65 -65.11
CA PRO A 210 20.00 -25.73 -64.18
C PRO A 210 20.93 -26.96 -64.32
N SER A 211 20.77 -27.96 -63.45
CA SER A 211 21.07 -29.36 -63.80
C SER A 211 20.06 -30.29 -63.14
N ALA A 212 19.73 -31.43 -63.75
CA ALA A 212 18.46 -32.11 -63.54
C ALA A 212 18.56 -33.59 -63.20
N ALA A 213 17.65 -34.08 -62.33
CA ALA A 213 17.19 -35.46 -62.37
C ALA A 213 15.76 -35.66 -61.78
N ARG A 214 14.75 -35.64 -62.68
CA ARG A 214 13.68 -36.67 -62.82
C ARG A 214 12.83 -37.11 -61.60
N THR A 215 11.51 -36.84 -61.72
CA THR A 215 10.35 -37.76 -61.48
C THR A 215 10.16 -38.46 -60.11
N SER A 216 8.94 -38.62 -59.57
CA SER A 216 7.58 -38.32 -60.07
C SER A 216 6.52 -38.37 -58.95
N ALA A 217 5.40 -37.66 -59.12
CA ALA A 217 4.15 -37.88 -58.36
C ALA A 217 3.49 -39.24 -58.76
N PRO A 218 2.47 -39.75 -58.02
CA PRO A 218 1.12 -39.16 -57.90
C PRO A 218 0.85 -38.60 -56.47
N ALA A 219 -0.12 -37.72 -56.16
CA ALA A 219 -1.55 -37.64 -56.50
C ALA A 219 -2.40 -38.79 -55.89
N THR A 220 -3.63 -38.64 -55.39
CA THR A 220 -4.55 -37.50 -55.20
C THR A 220 -5.57 -37.89 -54.11
N GLY A 221 -6.16 -36.97 -53.34
CA GLY A 221 -7.14 -37.35 -52.30
C GLY A 221 -7.86 -36.18 -51.61
N THR A 222 -9.03 -35.80 -52.12
CA THR A 222 -9.79 -34.58 -51.77
C THR A 222 -10.67 -34.71 -50.50
N THR A 223 -11.22 -33.57 -50.06
CA THR A 223 -12.49 -33.40 -49.29
C THR A 223 -12.60 -33.84 -47.82
N ARG A 224 -12.32 -32.89 -46.91
CA ARG A 224 -13.28 -32.24 -45.97
C ARG A 224 -14.67 -32.91 -45.80
N ALA A 225 -15.02 -33.34 -44.57
CA ALA A 225 -16.24 -32.91 -43.83
C ALA A 225 -16.50 -33.62 -42.46
N THR A 226 -16.38 -32.87 -41.36
CA THR A 226 -17.24 -32.81 -40.14
C THR A 226 -17.85 -34.04 -39.42
N ARG A 227 -17.73 -33.97 -38.07
CA ARG A 227 -18.63 -34.41 -36.96
C ARG A 227 -18.51 -35.82 -36.34
N ALA A 228 -18.85 -35.86 -35.05
CA ALA A 228 -18.73 -36.95 -34.06
C ALA A 228 -20.13 -37.63 -33.82
N PRO A 229 -20.45 -38.45 -32.75
CA PRO A 229 -19.91 -38.46 -31.37
C PRO A 229 -19.85 -39.85 -30.63
N ASP A 230 -19.63 -39.80 -29.29
CA ASP A 230 -19.96 -40.74 -28.17
C ASP A 230 -19.46 -42.22 -28.19
N ASN A 231 -18.66 -42.71 -27.22
CA ASN A 231 -19.06 -43.01 -25.83
C ASN A 231 -17.90 -43.50 -24.89
N LEU A 232 -18.17 -43.56 -23.56
CA LEU A 232 -17.39 -44.17 -22.45
C LEU A 232 -17.79 -45.68 -22.21
N PRO A 233 -17.22 -46.51 -21.28
CA PRO A 233 -16.47 -46.20 -20.03
C PRO A 233 -15.24 -47.11 -19.64
N LEU A 234 -14.81 -47.00 -18.35
CA LEU A 234 -13.70 -47.65 -17.59
C LEU A 234 -14.02 -49.13 -17.14
N PRO A 235 -13.24 -49.91 -16.30
CA PRO A 235 -12.01 -49.63 -15.50
C PRO A 235 -10.90 -50.76 -15.29
N VAL A 236 -9.67 -50.38 -14.84
CA VAL A 236 -8.79 -50.84 -13.66
C VAL A 236 -8.67 -52.36 -13.25
N PRO A 237 -7.59 -52.98 -12.61
CA PRO A 237 -6.24 -52.57 -12.07
C PRO A 237 -4.95 -53.45 -12.36
N ALA A 238 -3.81 -53.01 -11.77
CA ALA A 238 -2.41 -53.50 -11.48
C ALA A 238 -2.13 -54.97 -10.94
N PRO A 239 -0.97 -55.39 -10.31
CA PRO A 239 0.46 -54.92 -10.14
C PRO A 239 1.57 -56.05 -10.32
N PRO A 240 2.61 -56.33 -9.44
CA PRO A 240 3.99 -55.74 -9.29
C PRO A 240 5.24 -56.72 -9.25
N SER A 241 6.49 -56.20 -9.24
CA SER A 241 7.77 -56.71 -8.60
C SER A 241 9.00 -55.80 -8.92
N VAL A 242 10.12 -55.54 -8.19
CA VAL A 242 10.70 -55.82 -6.83
C VAL A 242 11.83 -56.90 -6.67
N LEU A 243 13.11 -56.50 -6.40
CA LEU A 243 14.15 -57.24 -5.61
C LEU A 243 15.51 -56.48 -5.41
N VAL A 244 16.19 -56.59 -4.24
CA VAL A 244 17.50 -55.94 -3.88
C VAL A 244 18.31 -56.67 -2.76
N PRO A 245 19.65 -56.90 -2.91
CA PRO A 245 20.59 -57.13 -1.77
C PRO A 245 22.04 -56.56 -1.93
N VAL A 246 22.74 -56.12 -0.85
CA VAL A 246 24.15 -55.60 -0.88
C VAL A 246 24.93 -55.77 0.46
N PRO A 247 26.20 -56.30 0.48
CA PRO A 247 27.09 -56.23 1.67
C PRO A 247 28.64 -56.11 1.46
N GLY A 248 29.34 -55.31 2.31
CA GLY A 248 30.75 -55.50 2.77
C GLY A 248 31.93 -54.83 2.01
N THR A 249 33.05 -54.40 2.63
CA THR A 249 33.43 -54.20 4.06
C THR A 249 34.73 -53.35 4.21
N SER A 250 34.99 -52.77 5.40
CA SER A 250 36.16 -51.91 5.78
C SER A 250 37.39 -52.76 6.29
N PRO A 251 38.53 -52.26 6.89
CA PRO A 251 38.86 -50.92 7.48
C PRO A 251 40.33 -50.34 7.44
N ALA A 252 40.46 -49.07 7.87
CA ALA A 252 41.52 -48.36 8.65
C ALA A 252 43.06 -48.59 8.53
N SER A 253 43.86 -47.49 8.53
CA SER A 253 45.00 -47.20 9.46
C SER A 253 45.83 -45.91 9.13
N ALA A 254 46.63 -45.41 10.08
CA ALA A 254 47.63 -44.29 10.00
C ALA A 254 49.04 -44.81 10.47
N PRO A 255 50.11 -44.05 10.88
CA PRO A 255 50.35 -42.58 11.04
C PRO A 255 51.79 -42.03 10.67
N GLY A 256 52.08 -40.74 10.98
CA GLY A 256 53.43 -40.12 11.10
C GLY A 256 54.03 -39.46 9.82
N SER A 257 55.02 -38.55 9.84
CA SER A 257 55.64 -37.68 10.89
C SER A 257 56.49 -36.54 10.27
N SER A 258 56.83 -35.48 11.01
CA SER A 258 57.64 -34.29 10.62
C SER A 258 59.14 -34.60 10.28
N PRO A 259 60.00 -33.66 9.76
CA PRO A 259 59.87 -32.18 9.67
C PRO A 259 60.33 -31.51 8.33
N ALA A 260 60.39 -30.17 8.34
CA ALA A 260 60.89 -29.25 7.29
C ALA A 260 62.43 -28.97 7.45
N PRO A 261 63.12 -28.12 6.64
CA PRO A 261 62.64 -27.26 5.54
C PRO A 261 63.50 -27.21 4.25
N ALA A 262 62.93 -26.69 3.15
CA ALA A 262 63.62 -25.88 2.15
C ALA A 262 62.63 -25.08 1.28
N THR A 263 63.11 -23.97 0.73
CA THR A 263 62.47 -23.02 -0.18
C THR A 263 61.81 -23.62 -1.43
N ASP A 264 60.57 -23.20 -1.74
CA ASP A 264 60.29 -22.49 -3.00
C ASP A 264 58.92 -21.78 -2.95
N THR A 265 58.79 -20.60 -3.56
CA THR A 265 57.52 -19.85 -3.62
C THR A 265 57.48 -18.86 -4.80
N PRO A 266 56.75 -19.16 -5.89
CA PRO A 266 56.50 -18.21 -6.96
C PRO A 266 55.23 -17.38 -6.66
N SER A 267 55.42 -16.09 -6.40
CA SER A 267 54.32 -15.11 -6.25
C SER A 267 53.67 -14.76 -7.60
N VAL A 268 52.33 -14.70 -7.65
CA VAL A 268 51.58 -14.26 -8.84
C VAL A 268 51.35 -12.74 -8.81
N PRO A 269 51.79 -11.96 -9.83
CA PRO A 269 51.58 -10.52 -9.91
C PRO A 269 50.35 -10.11 -10.75
N SER A 270 49.82 -8.92 -10.51
CA SER A 270 48.71 -8.34 -11.28
C SER A 270 49.20 -7.42 -12.43
N PRO A 271 48.62 -7.52 -13.64
CA PRO A 271 48.54 -6.43 -14.62
C PRO A 271 47.13 -5.80 -14.58
N ARG A 272 46.93 -4.50 -14.37
CA ARG A 272 47.24 -3.33 -15.22
C ARG A 272 46.47 -3.29 -16.55
N VAL A 273 45.70 -2.20 -16.70
CA VAL A 273 44.85 -1.85 -17.86
C VAL A 273 45.69 -1.43 -19.07
N PRO A 274 45.38 -1.91 -20.28
CA PRO A 274 45.72 -1.23 -21.54
C PRO A 274 44.56 -0.35 -22.01
N CYS A 275 44.85 0.87 -22.47
CA CYS A 275 43.87 1.77 -23.08
C CYS A 275 44.00 1.74 -24.61
N GLY A 276 42.87 1.82 -25.32
CA GLY A 276 42.83 2.18 -26.75
C GLY A 276 42.92 1.02 -27.75
N ALA A 277 41.76 0.41 -28.06
CA ALA A 277 41.54 -0.30 -29.33
C ALA A 277 40.04 -0.25 -29.69
N THR A 278 39.68 0.51 -30.73
CA THR A 278 38.27 0.72 -31.12
C THR A 278 37.73 -0.50 -31.86
N VAL A 279 37.01 -1.38 -31.14
CA VAL A 279 36.27 -2.49 -31.76
C VAL A 279 34.83 -2.05 -32.00
N ALA A 280 34.47 -1.85 -33.26
CA ALA A 280 33.08 -1.60 -33.66
C ALA A 280 32.25 -2.87 -33.46
N ALA A 281 31.53 -2.95 -32.34
CA ALA A 281 30.64 -4.07 -32.05
C ALA A 281 29.49 -4.11 -33.05
N ARG A 282 29.45 -5.15 -33.90
CA ARG A 282 28.31 -5.40 -34.78
C ARG A 282 27.14 -5.89 -33.94
N THR A 283 26.18 -5.00 -33.69
CA THR A 283 24.92 -5.30 -33.01
C THR A 283 24.06 -6.28 -33.82
N SER A 284 24.17 -7.57 -33.53
CA SER A 284 23.17 -8.56 -33.96
C SER A 284 21.93 -8.43 -33.07
N GLY A 285 20.87 -7.83 -33.60
CA GLY A 285 19.60 -7.65 -32.88
C GLY A 285 19.00 -9.00 -32.44
N GLY A 286 18.67 -9.10 -31.15
CA GLY A 286 18.16 -10.34 -30.54
C GLY A 286 17.89 -10.24 -29.04
N GLY A 287 17.68 -9.03 -28.51
CA GLY A 287 17.15 -8.85 -27.16
C GLY A 287 15.65 -9.10 -27.14
N THR A 288 15.11 -9.54 -26.01
CA THR A 288 13.65 -9.54 -25.80
C THR A 288 13.13 -8.09 -25.89
N PRO A 289 12.03 -7.83 -26.62
CA PRO A 289 11.35 -6.54 -26.54
C PRO A 289 10.91 -6.31 -25.09
N TYR A 290 10.83 -5.04 -24.68
CA TYR A 290 10.48 -4.64 -23.31
C TYR A 290 11.48 -5.10 -22.23
N ALA A 291 12.77 -5.27 -22.57
CA ALA A 291 13.85 -5.54 -21.61
C ALA A 291 14.76 -4.33 -21.31
N THR A 292 14.67 -3.25 -22.09
CA THR A 292 15.44 -2.01 -21.96
C THR A 292 14.58 -0.80 -22.37
N ALA A 293 15.01 0.41 -22.03
CA ALA A 293 14.45 1.64 -22.57
C ALA A 293 14.54 1.69 -24.11
N ARG A 294 13.62 2.40 -24.78
CA ARG A 294 13.69 2.61 -26.23
C ARG A 294 14.81 3.63 -26.53
N PRO A 295 15.57 3.50 -27.64
CA PRO A 295 16.61 4.48 -27.98
C PRO A 295 16.09 5.93 -28.08
N GLU A 296 14.91 6.11 -28.68
CA GLU A 296 14.23 7.40 -28.80
C GLU A 296 13.88 8.04 -27.44
N ASP A 297 13.48 7.22 -26.46
CA ASP A 297 13.22 7.68 -25.09
C ASP A 297 14.53 8.08 -24.40
N LEU A 298 15.61 7.28 -24.57
CA LEU A 298 16.91 7.56 -23.98
C LEU A 298 17.56 8.84 -24.55
N ASP A 299 17.51 9.04 -25.86
CA ASP A 299 17.99 10.27 -26.50
C ASP A 299 17.20 11.49 -26.03
N GLN A 300 15.87 11.36 -25.88
CA GLN A 300 15.04 12.43 -25.33
C GLN A 300 15.33 12.71 -23.85
N ILE A 301 15.54 11.67 -23.03
CA ILE A 301 15.96 11.82 -21.63
C ILE A 301 17.27 12.60 -21.55
N LEU A 302 18.29 12.23 -22.34
CA LEU A 302 19.58 12.91 -22.37
C LEU A 302 19.45 14.38 -22.82
N ALA A 303 18.60 14.65 -23.82
CA ALA A 303 18.28 16.02 -24.24
C ALA A 303 17.57 16.83 -23.14
N ASP A 304 16.67 16.22 -22.38
CA ASP A 304 15.93 16.86 -21.29
C ASP A 304 16.82 17.13 -20.07
N LEU A 305 17.75 16.22 -19.74
CA LEU A 305 18.77 16.48 -18.71
C LEU A 305 19.63 17.71 -19.06
N SER A 306 19.90 17.97 -20.35
CA SER A 306 20.64 19.16 -20.82
C SER A 306 19.88 20.49 -20.66
N LEU A 307 18.62 20.46 -20.22
CA LEU A 307 17.84 21.65 -19.87
C LEU A 307 18.15 22.11 -18.44
N ALA A 308 18.50 21.20 -17.53
CA ALA A 308 18.96 21.56 -16.18
C ALA A 308 20.26 22.37 -16.24
N ASP A 309 21.16 22.00 -17.16
CA ASP A 309 22.44 22.67 -17.44
C ASP A 309 22.27 24.14 -17.91
N ARG A 310 21.02 24.60 -18.13
CA ARG A 310 20.67 25.99 -18.52
C ARG A 310 20.05 26.80 -17.38
N LEU A 311 19.75 26.19 -16.24
CA LEU A 311 19.25 26.90 -15.06
C LEU A 311 20.34 27.86 -14.54
N PRO A 312 19.98 29.08 -14.11
CA PRO A 312 20.96 30.04 -13.61
C PRO A 312 21.58 29.54 -12.29
N TRP A 313 22.82 29.99 -12.03
CA TRP A 313 23.48 29.74 -10.76
C TRP A 313 22.78 30.53 -9.64
N THR A 314 22.54 29.87 -8.51
CA THR A 314 21.78 30.41 -7.38
C THR A 314 22.61 30.44 -6.10
N GLY A 315 22.29 31.38 -5.20
CA GLY A 315 22.72 31.33 -3.81
C GLY A 315 21.79 30.44 -2.99
N SER A 316 22.21 30.06 -1.78
CA SER A 316 21.33 29.35 -0.85
C SER A 316 20.15 30.22 -0.40
N PRO A 317 18.94 29.64 -0.22
CA PRO A 317 17.82 30.30 0.45
C PRO A 317 18.15 30.55 1.93
N GLU A 318 17.40 31.45 2.57
CA GLU A 318 17.47 31.61 4.03
C GLU A 318 16.85 30.37 4.72
N PRO A 319 17.53 29.73 5.69
CA PRO A 319 17.05 28.51 6.33
C PRO A 319 15.98 28.81 7.40
N LEU A 320 14.78 29.21 6.94
CA LEU A 320 13.62 29.53 7.79
C LEU A 320 12.41 28.67 7.41
N PRO A 321 11.58 28.23 8.38
CA PRO A 321 10.31 27.55 8.08
C PRO A 321 9.42 28.42 7.16
N PRO A 322 8.95 27.87 6.02
CA PRO A 322 8.36 28.68 4.95
C PRO A 322 6.97 29.17 5.32
N ARG A 323 6.65 30.41 4.95
CA ARG A 323 5.38 31.10 5.25
C ARG A 323 4.48 31.22 4.02
N ARG A 324 5.03 31.13 2.81
CA ARG A 324 4.33 31.15 1.52
C ARG A 324 4.84 30.01 0.64
N ILE A 325 4.01 29.00 0.43
CA ILE A 325 4.38 27.74 -0.25
C ILE A 325 3.57 27.61 -1.55
N LEU A 326 4.23 27.33 -2.68
CA LEU A 326 3.54 26.86 -3.90
C LEU A 326 3.39 25.34 -3.85
N LEU A 327 2.15 24.85 -3.86
CA LEU A 327 1.85 23.43 -3.93
C LEU A 327 1.24 23.09 -5.30
N THR A 328 1.97 22.34 -6.12
CA THR A 328 1.41 21.75 -7.34
C THR A 328 0.77 20.40 -7.03
N GLY A 329 -0.27 20.01 -7.78
CA GLY A 329 -0.89 18.69 -7.63
C GLY A 329 -1.82 18.56 -6.41
N ALA A 330 -2.24 19.68 -5.81
CA ALA A 330 -3.14 19.73 -4.66
C ALA A 330 -4.50 19.02 -4.87
N THR A 331 -4.91 18.76 -6.11
CA THR A 331 -6.13 18.00 -6.46
C THR A 331 -5.90 16.50 -6.65
N GLY A 332 -4.67 16.00 -6.44
CA GLY A 332 -4.35 14.57 -6.45
C GLY A 332 -4.33 13.99 -5.04
N PHE A 333 -4.33 12.66 -4.91
CA PHE A 333 -4.47 11.97 -3.62
C PHE A 333 -3.42 12.42 -2.57
N LEU A 334 -2.13 12.23 -2.84
CA LEU A 334 -1.06 12.66 -1.92
C LEU A 334 -1.06 14.19 -1.71
N GLY A 335 -1.24 14.98 -2.78
CA GLY A 335 -1.25 16.44 -2.71
C GLY A 335 -2.39 17.00 -1.83
N SER A 336 -3.56 16.35 -1.86
CA SER A 336 -4.72 16.70 -1.03
C SER A 336 -4.46 16.45 0.46
N HIS A 337 -3.77 15.35 0.79
CA HIS A 337 -3.36 15.04 2.16
C HIS A 337 -2.22 15.96 2.63
N LEU A 338 -1.22 16.20 1.77
CA LEU A 338 -0.07 17.08 2.04
C LEU A 338 -0.49 18.53 2.27
N LEU A 339 -1.45 19.05 1.50
CA LEU A 339 -2.04 20.38 1.73
C LEU A 339 -2.54 20.53 3.18
N LEU A 340 -3.25 19.52 3.70
CA LEU A 340 -3.78 19.60 5.05
C LEU A 340 -2.73 19.37 6.12
N ASP A 341 -1.74 18.51 5.92
CA ASP A 341 -0.66 18.35 6.91
C ASP A 341 0.30 19.55 6.95
N LEU A 342 0.58 20.21 5.80
CA LEU A 342 1.24 21.53 5.78
C LEU A 342 0.45 22.58 6.58
N LEU A 343 -0.87 22.67 6.39
CA LEU A 343 -1.73 23.61 7.12
C LEU A 343 -1.88 23.30 8.62
N ARG A 344 -1.74 22.02 9.02
CA ARG A 344 -1.79 21.57 10.44
C ARG A 344 -0.47 21.77 11.18
N HIS A 345 0.65 21.72 10.47
CA HIS A 345 2.00 21.63 11.06
C HIS A 345 2.89 22.86 10.77
N SER A 346 2.32 23.90 10.16
CA SER A 346 2.97 25.21 9.96
C SER A 346 1.93 26.34 10.04
N ASP A 347 2.40 27.59 10.04
CA ASP A 347 1.59 28.80 9.81
C ASP A 347 1.57 29.26 8.33
N ALA A 348 2.05 28.42 7.40
CA ALA A 348 2.15 28.78 5.98
C ALA A 348 0.80 29.08 5.30
N HIS A 349 0.81 30.05 4.38
CA HIS A 349 -0.21 30.24 3.36
C HIS A 349 0.18 29.44 2.11
N VAL A 350 -0.74 28.67 1.55
CA VAL A 350 -0.45 27.74 0.45
C VAL A 350 -1.11 28.22 -0.85
N HIS A 351 -0.29 28.49 -1.86
CA HIS A 351 -0.73 28.77 -3.22
C HIS A 351 -0.89 27.43 -3.96
N CYS A 352 -2.11 27.01 -4.27
CA CYS A 352 -2.38 25.73 -4.94
C CYS A 352 -2.52 25.92 -6.45
N LEU A 353 -1.60 25.38 -7.25
CA LEU A 353 -1.70 25.40 -8.71
C LEU A 353 -2.72 24.36 -9.19
N VAL A 354 -3.78 24.81 -9.86
CA VAL A 354 -4.92 23.96 -10.27
C VAL A 354 -5.35 24.26 -11.70
N ARG A 355 -5.51 23.20 -12.52
CA ARG A 355 -5.97 23.33 -13.91
C ARG A 355 -7.46 23.66 -13.97
N ALA A 356 -7.79 24.88 -14.37
CA ALA A 356 -9.15 25.37 -14.63
C ALA A 356 -9.11 26.53 -15.64
N ALA A 357 -10.27 27.08 -16.02
CA ALA A 357 -10.37 28.27 -16.86
C ALA A 357 -10.10 29.57 -16.07
N ASP A 358 -10.47 29.59 -14.78
CA ASP A 358 -10.49 30.74 -13.89
C ASP A 358 -10.35 30.31 -12.42
N GLU A 359 -10.23 31.26 -11.50
CA GLU A 359 -10.04 31.03 -10.06
C GLU A 359 -11.26 30.40 -9.37
N GLU A 360 -12.50 30.69 -9.81
CA GLU A 360 -13.71 30.13 -9.22
C GLU A 360 -13.81 28.63 -9.55
N ALA A 361 -13.63 28.28 -10.82
CA ALA A 361 -13.55 26.91 -11.29
C ALA A 361 -12.36 26.15 -10.67
N ALA A 362 -11.21 26.81 -10.46
CA ALA A 362 -10.07 26.23 -9.76
C ALA A 362 -10.39 25.91 -8.29
N THR A 363 -11.02 26.87 -7.60
CA THR A 363 -11.42 26.76 -6.18
C THR A 363 -12.50 25.70 -5.97
N ALA A 364 -13.46 25.61 -6.89
CA ALA A 364 -14.46 24.54 -6.91
C ALA A 364 -13.79 23.17 -7.12
N ARG A 365 -12.89 23.05 -8.11
CA ARG A 365 -12.15 21.81 -8.41
C ARG A 365 -11.32 21.31 -7.22
N LEU A 366 -10.64 22.19 -6.50
CA LEU A 366 -9.91 21.83 -5.28
C LEU A 366 -10.85 21.39 -4.15
N GLY A 367 -12.00 22.06 -4.00
CA GLY A 367 -13.03 21.69 -3.04
C GLY A 367 -13.61 20.29 -3.27
N GLU A 368 -13.92 19.93 -4.52
CA GLU A 368 -14.42 18.59 -4.85
C GLU A 368 -13.34 17.49 -4.73
N ALA A 369 -12.07 17.80 -5.06
CA ALA A 369 -10.96 16.86 -4.86
C ALA A 369 -10.73 16.54 -3.36
N LEU A 370 -10.80 17.55 -2.49
CA LEU A 370 -10.71 17.31 -1.04
C LEU A 370 -11.91 16.49 -0.54
N LYS A 371 -13.14 16.81 -0.97
CA LYS A 371 -14.34 16.04 -0.61
C LYS A 371 -14.27 14.57 -1.04
N SER A 372 -13.82 14.28 -2.27
CA SER A 372 -13.75 12.90 -2.78
C SER A 372 -12.76 12.04 -1.98
N HIS A 373 -11.65 12.64 -1.53
CA HIS A 373 -10.71 12.01 -0.60
C HIS A 373 -11.16 12.02 0.88
N ARG A 374 -12.43 12.35 1.16
CA ARG A 374 -13.04 12.45 2.50
C ARG A 374 -12.32 13.47 3.42
N LEU A 375 -11.80 14.56 2.84
CA LEU A 375 -11.07 15.63 3.53
C LEU A 375 -11.91 16.92 3.66
N PRO A 376 -11.70 17.71 4.73
CA PRO A 376 -12.44 18.95 4.96
C PRO A 376 -12.06 20.07 3.95
N TRP A 377 -13.05 20.87 3.56
CA TRP A 377 -12.88 22.12 2.80
C TRP A 377 -13.60 23.29 3.50
N SER A 378 -13.23 23.52 4.76
CA SER A 378 -13.82 24.53 5.65
C SER A 378 -13.42 25.96 5.27
N SER A 379 -14.12 26.95 5.83
CA SER A 379 -13.74 28.37 5.70
C SER A 379 -12.42 28.71 6.37
N GLU A 380 -11.93 27.87 7.30
CA GLU A 380 -10.62 28.01 7.94
C GLU A 380 -9.49 27.62 6.99
N ILE A 381 -9.63 26.50 6.30
CA ILE A 381 -8.66 26.05 5.28
C ILE A 381 -8.58 27.09 4.15
N ARG A 382 -9.74 27.58 3.66
CA ARG A 382 -9.79 28.62 2.63
C ARG A 382 -9.17 29.97 3.02
N ARG A 383 -9.01 30.28 4.32
CA ARG A 383 -8.29 31.50 4.76
C ARG A 383 -6.78 31.40 4.60
N ARG A 384 -6.23 30.19 4.45
CA ARG A 384 -4.79 29.92 4.30
C ARG A 384 -4.43 29.28 2.94
N VAL A 385 -5.34 29.35 1.97
CA VAL A 385 -5.16 28.79 0.63
C VAL A 385 -5.60 29.79 -0.44
N THR A 386 -4.69 30.15 -1.34
CA THR A 386 -5.00 30.82 -2.61
C THR A 386 -4.97 29.78 -3.72
N VAL A 387 -5.96 29.75 -4.61
CA VAL A 387 -5.99 28.77 -5.71
C VAL A 387 -5.64 29.46 -7.02
N LEU A 388 -4.54 29.05 -7.65
CA LEU A 388 -4.03 29.67 -8.87
C LEU A 388 -4.48 28.85 -10.09
N PRO A 389 -5.28 29.41 -11.02
CA PRO A 389 -5.61 28.76 -12.28
C PRO A 389 -4.35 28.66 -13.16
N GLY A 390 -3.88 27.44 -13.43
CA GLY A 390 -2.67 27.21 -14.22
C GLY A 390 -2.40 25.74 -14.53
N ASP A 391 -1.46 25.48 -15.43
CA ASP A 391 -1.08 24.15 -15.90
C ASP A 391 0.43 23.99 -15.92
N ILE A 392 0.96 23.06 -15.13
CA ILE A 392 2.39 22.75 -15.03
C ILE A 392 3.02 22.33 -16.37
N ARG A 393 2.20 21.91 -17.35
CA ARG A 393 2.64 21.57 -18.71
C ARG A 393 2.95 22.79 -19.58
N ARG A 394 2.55 24.00 -19.16
CA ARG A 394 2.74 25.25 -19.92
C ARG A 394 3.98 26.02 -19.41
N PRO A 395 4.70 26.76 -20.28
CA PRO A 395 5.71 27.71 -19.85
C PRO A 395 5.16 28.64 -18.77
N ARG A 396 5.99 28.98 -17.77
CA ARG A 396 5.60 29.79 -16.60
C ARG A 396 4.34 29.29 -15.87
N LEU A 397 4.12 27.97 -15.86
CA LEU A 397 2.93 27.30 -15.31
C LEU A 397 1.60 27.76 -15.94
N GLY A 398 1.64 28.40 -17.12
CA GLY A 398 0.50 29.00 -17.79
C GLY A 398 0.01 30.33 -17.18
N LEU A 399 0.79 30.94 -16.27
CA LEU A 399 0.51 32.24 -15.68
C LEU A 399 0.87 33.40 -16.65
N SER A 400 0.41 34.61 -16.34
CA SER A 400 0.90 35.82 -17.00
C SER A 400 2.32 36.16 -16.53
N ASP A 401 3.05 36.96 -17.32
CA ASP A 401 4.37 37.48 -16.94
C ASP A 401 4.34 38.28 -15.63
N SER A 402 3.26 38.98 -15.33
CA SER A 402 3.08 39.67 -14.04
C SER A 402 2.92 38.66 -12.91
N GLY A 403 1.97 37.72 -13.02
CA GLY A 403 1.69 36.72 -11.99
C GLY A 403 2.85 35.77 -11.74
N TRP A 404 3.65 35.43 -12.76
CA TRP A 404 4.92 34.71 -12.61
C TRP A 404 5.93 35.52 -11.78
N ASN A 405 6.13 36.79 -12.11
CA ASN A 405 7.09 37.65 -11.41
C ASN A 405 6.65 37.97 -9.97
N GLU A 406 5.37 38.21 -9.75
CA GLU A 406 4.76 38.38 -8.41
C GLU A 406 4.99 37.12 -7.56
N LEU A 407 4.62 35.95 -8.08
CA LEU A 407 4.80 34.66 -7.42
C LEU A 407 6.30 34.34 -7.16
N ALA A 408 7.19 34.72 -8.08
CA ALA A 408 8.64 34.55 -7.92
C ALA A 408 9.26 35.42 -6.82
N HIS A 409 8.60 36.51 -6.40
CA HIS A 409 9.06 37.37 -5.30
C HIS A 409 8.27 37.16 -3.99
N GLU A 410 7.06 36.61 -4.03
CA GLU A 410 6.28 36.30 -2.82
C GLU A 410 6.56 34.92 -2.20
N LEU A 411 6.99 33.91 -2.98
CA LEU A 411 7.16 32.54 -2.44
C LEU A 411 8.44 32.37 -1.63
N ASP A 412 8.32 31.66 -0.50
CA ASP A 412 9.46 31.18 0.30
C ASP A 412 9.89 29.76 -0.13
N SER A 413 8.97 28.92 -0.60
CA SER A 413 9.22 27.49 -0.89
C SER A 413 8.29 26.95 -1.98
N ILE A 414 8.77 25.93 -2.73
CA ILE A 414 8.02 25.29 -3.82
C ILE A 414 7.96 23.78 -3.61
N VAL A 415 6.75 23.21 -3.69
CA VAL A 415 6.46 21.78 -3.46
C VAL A 415 5.85 21.17 -4.73
N GLY A 416 6.66 20.37 -5.43
CA GLY A 416 6.29 19.69 -6.66
C GLY A 416 5.67 18.32 -6.42
N VAL A 417 4.33 18.23 -6.30
CA VAL A 417 3.59 16.95 -6.24
C VAL A 417 2.90 16.60 -7.56
N ALA A 418 2.69 17.57 -8.45
CA ALA A 418 2.04 17.32 -9.74
C ALA A 418 2.89 16.37 -10.61
N ALA A 419 2.29 15.24 -10.97
CA ALA A 419 2.78 14.32 -11.98
C ALA A 419 1.59 13.69 -12.71
N ALA A 420 1.77 13.36 -13.98
CA ALA A 420 0.95 12.37 -14.66
C ALA A 420 1.42 10.97 -14.23
N VAL A 421 0.50 10.20 -13.63
CA VAL A 421 0.73 8.82 -13.19
C VAL A 421 -0.15 7.92 -14.05
N ASP A 422 0.44 7.31 -15.07
CA ASP A 422 -0.18 6.27 -15.90
C ASP A 422 0.95 5.30 -16.28
N PHE A 423 0.82 4.03 -15.92
CA PHE A 423 1.85 3.02 -16.14
C PHE A 423 1.82 2.42 -17.55
N LEU A 424 0.79 2.74 -18.34
CA LEU A 424 0.68 2.34 -19.75
C LEU A 424 1.46 3.30 -20.65
N ARG A 425 1.45 4.62 -20.33
CA ARG A 425 2.02 5.68 -21.16
C ARG A 425 3.56 5.71 -21.13
N GLY A 426 4.16 5.93 -22.30
CA GLY A 426 5.60 6.07 -22.48
C GLY A 426 6.15 7.44 -22.06
N TYR A 427 7.47 7.59 -22.19
CA TYR A 427 8.18 8.79 -21.74
C TYR A 427 7.64 10.06 -22.41
N GLN A 428 7.57 10.10 -23.74
CA GLN A 428 7.19 11.28 -24.53
C GLN A 428 5.87 11.91 -24.08
N SER A 429 4.83 11.09 -23.85
CA SER A 429 3.50 11.56 -23.43
C SER A 429 3.45 12.03 -21.96
N LEU A 430 4.32 11.52 -21.08
CA LEU A 430 4.38 11.91 -19.65
C LEU A 430 5.37 13.06 -19.38
N ARG A 431 6.39 13.20 -20.24
CA ARG A 431 7.52 14.14 -20.18
C ARG A 431 7.11 15.57 -19.85
N GLN A 432 6.09 16.10 -20.51
CA GLN A 432 5.70 17.51 -20.37
C GLN A 432 5.12 17.81 -18.98
N SER A 433 4.47 16.84 -18.34
CA SER A 433 3.98 16.99 -16.96
C SER A 433 5.08 16.71 -15.92
N ASN A 434 5.88 15.66 -16.15
CA ASN A 434 6.74 15.09 -15.11
C ASN A 434 8.16 15.69 -15.10
N VAL A 435 8.73 15.97 -16.26
CA VAL A 435 10.13 16.40 -16.43
C VAL A 435 10.21 17.90 -16.71
N ILE A 436 9.52 18.37 -17.75
CA ILE A 436 9.51 19.81 -18.09
C ILE A 436 8.76 20.62 -17.04
N GLY A 437 7.71 20.06 -16.46
CA GLY A 437 7.03 20.63 -15.30
C GLY A 437 7.95 20.79 -14.08
N ALA A 438 8.79 19.79 -13.79
CA ALA A 438 9.76 19.85 -12.69
C ALA A 438 10.86 20.91 -12.95
N LEU A 439 11.37 20.98 -14.19
CA LEU A 439 12.32 22.02 -14.61
C LEU A 439 11.72 23.44 -14.54
N THR A 440 10.45 23.61 -14.88
CA THR A 440 9.74 24.91 -14.75
C THR A 440 9.58 25.32 -13.28
N LEU A 441 9.45 24.36 -12.36
CA LEU A 441 9.48 24.66 -10.91
C LEU A 441 10.89 25.01 -10.42
N ALA A 442 11.94 24.44 -11.01
CA ALA A 442 13.33 24.86 -10.74
C ALA A 442 13.64 26.26 -11.29
N GLU A 443 13.12 26.61 -12.47
CA GLU A 443 13.16 27.97 -13.01
C GLU A 443 12.52 28.98 -12.05
N LEU A 444 11.35 28.66 -11.48
CA LEU A 444 10.67 29.52 -10.49
C LEU A 444 11.42 29.61 -9.15
N ALA A 445 12.04 28.50 -8.71
CA ALA A 445 12.85 28.44 -7.50
C ALA A 445 14.14 29.28 -7.62
N ALA A 446 14.66 29.42 -8.84
CA ALA A 446 15.83 30.21 -9.20
C ALA A 446 15.51 31.64 -9.69
N THR A 447 14.23 32.00 -9.86
CA THR A 447 13.80 33.35 -10.27
C THR A 447 13.52 34.22 -9.04
N GLY A 448 14.13 35.42 -8.98
CA GLY A 448 13.99 36.32 -7.83
C GLY A 448 14.88 35.85 -6.66
N PRO A 449 14.42 35.96 -5.39
CA PRO A 449 15.08 35.32 -4.26
C PRO A 449 15.18 33.79 -4.45
N PRO A 450 16.28 33.13 -4.08
CA PRO A 450 16.39 31.68 -4.17
C PRO A 450 15.47 30.97 -3.17
N LYS A 451 14.91 29.82 -3.57
CA LYS A 451 13.92 29.06 -2.79
C LYS A 451 14.27 27.57 -2.77
N PRO A 452 14.02 26.82 -1.69
CA PRO A 452 14.04 25.37 -1.73
C PRO A 452 12.94 24.81 -2.65
N LEU A 453 13.30 23.78 -3.41
CA LEU A 453 12.41 22.99 -4.26
C LEU A 453 12.27 21.58 -3.69
N HIS A 454 11.10 21.28 -3.14
CA HIS A 454 10.77 19.96 -2.60
C HIS A 454 10.05 19.15 -3.68
N HIS A 455 10.74 18.17 -4.27
CA HIS A 455 10.19 17.35 -5.36
C HIS A 455 9.70 16.00 -4.84
N ILE A 456 8.41 15.70 -5.02
CA ILE A 456 7.88 14.36 -4.79
C ILE A 456 8.22 13.50 -6.01
N SER A 457 9.32 12.76 -5.90
CA SER A 457 9.79 11.72 -6.81
C SER A 457 8.95 10.43 -6.61
N SER A 458 9.57 9.26 -6.68
CA SER A 458 9.02 7.94 -6.33
C SER A 458 10.18 6.97 -6.11
N ILE A 459 9.98 5.87 -5.36
CA ILE A 459 10.96 4.78 -5.32
C ILE A 459 11.16 4.13 -6.70
N ALA A 460 10.22 4.37 -7.63
CA ALA A 460 10.27 3.92 -9.02
C ALA A 460 11.49 4.39 -9.83
N VAL A 461 12.27 5.38 -9.36
CA VAL A 461 13.59 5.70 -9.95
C VAL A 461 14.59 4.54 -9.87
N PHE A 462 14.28 3.51 -9.08
CA PHE A 462 15.06 2.29 -8.89
C PHE A 462 14.41 1.03 -9.51
N ASN A 463 13.38 1.16 -10.35
CA ASN A 463 12.62 0.03 -10.93
C ASN A 463 13.38 -0.77 -12.03
N GLU A 464 14.71 -0.90 -11.95
CA GLU A 464 15.43 -1.88 -12.78
C GLU A 464 15.19 -3.30 -12.24
N VAL A 465 14.92 -4.26 -13.14
CA VAL A 465 14.66 -5.65 -12.74
C VAL A 465 15.96 -6.29 -12.26
N GLY A 466 16.04 -6.54 -10.94
CA GLY A 466 17.20 -7.15 -10.30
C GLY A 466 18.15 -6.18 -9.58
N ILE A 467 17.70 -4.96 -9.25
CA ILE A 467 18.50 -4.02 -8.45
C ILE A 467 18.93 -4.62 -7.09
N ALA A 468 20.15 -4.28 -6.65
CA ALA A 468 20.73 -4.78 -5.41
C ALA A 468 20.27 -4.04 -4.15
N SER A 469 19.99 -2.73 -4.25
CA SER A 469 19.61 -1.88 -3.12
C SER A 469 18.69 -0.73 -3.58
N MET A 470 17.96 -0.13 -2.65
CA MET A 470 17.07 1.01 -2.89
C MET A 470 17.24 2.02 -1.74
N GLY A 471 18.46 2.53 -1.60
CA GLY A 471 18.86 3.48 -0.57
C GLY A 471 18.51 4.93 -0.88
N GLU A 472 18.64 5.80 0.13
CA GLU A 472 18.41 7.23 -0.04
C GLU A 472 19.51 7.87 -0.90
N ASP A 473 20.77 7.49 -0.64
CA ASP A 473 21.98 7.98 -1.33
C ASP A 473 22.47 7.09 -2.47
N ASP A 474 21.68 6.06 -2.85
CA ASP A 474 22.05 5.15 -3.93
C ASP A 474 22.05 5.86 -5.31
N PRO A 475 23.01 5.52 -6.20
CA PRO A 475 23.22 6.27 -7.44
C PRO A 475 22.16 5.98 -8.51
N LEU A 476 21.59 7.03 -9.08
CA LEU A 476 20.69 6.96 -10.23
C LEU A 476 21.47 6.74 -11.54
N ALA A 477 21.88 5.50 -11.81
CA ALA A 477 22.82 5.18 -12.90
C ALA A 477 22.21 4.58 -14.19
N HIS A 478 21.02 3.97 -14.12
CA HIS A 478 20.56 2.99 -15.14
C HIS A 478 19.23 3.34 -15.84
N ALA A 479 19.18 4.52 -16.49
CA ALA A 479 18.03 4.90 -17.33
C ALA A 479 17.76 3.90 -18.47
N ASP A 480 18.81 3.23 -18.97
CA ASP A 480 18.75 2.20 -20.02
C ASP A 480 17.91 0.97 -19.64
N ARG A 481 17.66 0.74 -18.35
CA ARG A 481 16.93 -0.42 -17.82
C ARG A 481 15.53 -0.09 -17.30
N LEU A 482 15.15 1.18 -17.27
CA LEU A 482 13.78 1.60 -16.95
C LEU A 482 12.93 1.45 -18.21
N VAL A 483 11.96 0.53 -18.18
CA VAL A 483 11.14 0.18 -19.36
C VAL A 483 9.82 0.97 -19.40
N ALA A 484 9.24 1.31 -18.24
CA ALA A 484 7.98 2.05 -18.16
C ALA A 484 8.19 3.57 -18.19
N GLY A 485 7.36 4.28 -18.97
CA GLY A 485 7.46 5.73 -19.15
C GLY A 485 7.31 6.56 -17.88
N TYR A 486 6.52 6.08 -16.93
CA TYR A 486 6.40 6.71 -15.61
C TYR A 486 7.73 6.67 -14.84
N ASP A 487 8.38 5.51 -14.80
CA ASP A 487 9.64 5.29 -14.07
C ASP A 487 10.76 6.11 -14.72
N GLN A 488 10.85 6.06 -16.06
CA GLN A 488 11.75 6.88 -16.87
C GLN A 488 11.56 8.39 -16.62
N THR A 489 10.32 8.90 -16.59
CA THR A 489 10.07 10.33 -16.32
C THR A 489 10.34 10.74 -14.89
N LYS A 490 10.11 9.87 -13.89
CA LYS A 490 10.52 10.13 -12.50
C LYS A 490 12.04 10.17 -12.36
N TRP A 491 12.75 9.24 -12.99
CA TRP A 491 14.22 9.21 -13.00
C TRP A 491 14.79 10.46 -13.68
N ALA A 492 14.28 10.82 -14.86
CA ALA A 492 14.76 11.98 -15.60
C ALA A 492 14.49 13.30 -14.86
N ALA A 493 13.33 13.44 -14.21
CA ALA A 493 13.02 14.59 -13.36
C ALA A 493 13.98 14.67 -12.16
N GLU A 494 14.19 13.58 -11.42
CA GLU A 494 15.08 13.59 -10.25
C GLU A 494 16.54 13.86 -10.65
N VAL A 495 17.05 13.26 -11.74
CA VAL A 495 18.41 13.50 -12.22
C VAL A 495 18.60 14.92 -12.78
N ALA A 496 17.61 15.47 -13.48
CA ALA A 496 17.64 16.87 -13.90
C ALA A 496 17.68 17.83 -12.70
N LEU A 497 16.87 17.57 -11.66
CA LEU A 497 16.89 18.38 -10.44
C LEU A 497 18.13 18.14 -9.57
N ARG A 498 18.80 16.99 -9.67
CA ARG A 498 20.14 16.78 -9.07
C ARG A 498 21.17 17.70 -9.71
N ARG A 499 21.20 17.82 -11.04
CA ARG A 499 22.07 18.80 -11.74
C ARG A 499 21.75 20.25 -11.35
N ALA A 500 20.48 20.57 -11.09
CA ALA A 500 20.12 21.89 -10.58
C ALA A 500 20.76 22.18 -9.21
N ARG A 501 21.02 21.17 -8.36
CA ARG A 501 21.81 21.35 -7.13
C ARG A 501 23.26 21.72 -7.40
N ASP A 502 23.87 21.18 -8.46
CA ASP A 502 25.24 21.51 -8.83
C ASP A 502 25.38 22.99 -9.23
N HIS A 503 24.27 23.64 -9.64
CA HIS A 503 24.14 25.09 -9.87
C HIS A 503 23.74 25.89 -8.60
N GLY A 504 23.78 25.27 -7.41
CA GLY A 504 23.50 25.88 -6.12
C GLY A 504 22.06 25.76 -5.62
N LEU A 505 21.12 25.22 -6.42
CA LEU A 505 19.70 25.18 -6.03
C LEU A 505 19.45 24.14 -4.95
N ILE A 506 18.80 24.53 -3.85
CA ILE A 506 18.42 23.59 -2.80
C ILE A 506 17.22 22.75 -3.25
N VAL A 507 17.50 21.56 -3.77
CA VAL A 507 16.50 20.54 -4.10
C VAL A 507 16.45 19.49 -3.00
N THR A 508 15.25 19.13 -2.56
CA THR A 508 14.99 17.99 -1.66
C THR A 508 14.11 16.98 -2.38
N ALA A 509 14.61 15.78 -2.68
CA ALA A 509 13.78 14.73 -3.28
C ALA A 509 13.14 13.86 -2.19
N MET A 510 11.84 13.58 -2.34
CA MET A 510 11.11 12.64 -1.51
C MET A 510 10.56 11.53 -2.40
N ARG A 511 10.86 10.27 -2.06
CA ARG A 511 10.52 9.07 -2.84
C ARG A 511 9.49 8.21 -2.11
N PRO A 512 8.17 8.46 -2.27
CA PRO A 512 7.16 7.51 -1.82
C PRO A 512 7.31 6.14 -2.47
N GLY A 513 7.00 5.10 -1.71
CA GLY A 513 6.67 3.79 -2.26
C GLY A 513 5.20 3.73 -2.71
N GLY A 514 4.60 2.54 -2.68
CA GLY A 514 3.16 2.38 -2.87
C GLY A 514 2.37 3.14 -1.79
N ILE A 515 1.50 4.06 -2.20
CA ILE A 515 0.79 4.95 -1.28
C ILE A 515 -0.54 4.32 -0.85
N GLY A 516 -0.52 3.68 0.31
CA GLY A 516 -1.68 3.04 0.93
C GLY A 516 -2.76 4.04 1.39
N GLY A 517 -3.97 3.51 1.59
CA GLY A 517 -5.11 4.25 2.11
C GLY A 517 -4.90 4.84 3.51
N HIS A 518 -5.63 5.92 3.79
CA HIS A 518 -5.52 6.71 5.01
C HIS A 518 -6.04 5.94 6.24
N THR A 519 -5.17 5.65 7.22
CA THR A 519 -5.40 4.65 8.29
C THR A 519 -6.65 4.88 9.12
N ARG A 520 -7.16 6.12 9.19
CA ARG A 520 -8.34 6.50 9.98
C ARG A 520 -9.64 6.64 9.18
N THR A 521 -9.59 6.75 7.85
CA THR A 521 -10.77 7.10 7.02
C THR A 521 -11.08 6.11 5.90
N GLY A 522 -10.09 5.30 5.49
CA GLY A 522 -10.22 4.37 4.35
C GLY A 522 -10.16 5.04 2.99
N ALA A 523 -9.90 6.35 2.94
CA ALA A 523 -9.68 7.06 1.68
C ALA A 523 -8.42 6.54 1.00
N HIS A 524 -8.55 6.12 -0.24
CA HIS A 524 -7.51 5.54 -1.09
C HIS A 524 -7.71 6.03 -2.54
N ASN A 525 -6.76 5.75 -3.42
CA ASN A 525 -6.91 6.04 -4.85
C ASN A 525 -7.30 4.76 -5.61
N PRO A 526 -8.51 4.63 -6.19
CA PRO A 526 -8.87 3.45 -6.98
C PRO A 526 -8.07 3.33 -8.29
N GLN A 527 -7.40 4.40 -8.73
CA GLN A 527 -6.53 4.44 -9.91
C GLN A 527 -5.03 4.30 -9.54
N ASP A 528 -4.70 3.76 -8.37
CA ASP A 528 -3.33 3.40 -7.96
C ASP A 528 -3.11 1.88 -8.06
N LEU A 529 -1.91 1.47 -8.48
CA LEU A 529 -1.54 0.05 -8.63
C LEU A 529 -1.55 -0.68 -7.28
N SER A 530 -1.04 -0.04 -6.22
CA SER A 530 -0.99 -0.65 -4.87
C SER A 530 -2.39 -0.94 -4.34
N SER A 531 -3.28 0.04 -4.49
CA SER A 531 -4.69 -0.03 -4.11
C SER A 531 -5.46 -1.06 -4.94
N GLY A 532 -5.21 -1.11 -6.26
CA GLY A 532 -5.77 -2.14 -7.15
C GLY A 532 -5.32 -3.56 -6.77
N LEU A 533 -4.04 -3.77 -6.47
CA LEU A 533 -3.50 -5.04 -6.01
C LEU A 533 -4.16 -5.48 -4.69
N ILE A 534 -4.22 -4.58 -3.69
CA ILE A 534 -4.87 -4.87 -2.39
C ILE A 534 -6.36 -5.22 -2.58
N ALA A 535 -7.07 -4.52 -3.46
CA ALA A 535 -8.46 -4.83 -3.81
C ALA A 535 -8.59 -6.21 -4.49
N ALA A 536 -7.72 -6.55 -5.45
CA ALA A 536 -7.70 -7.87 -6.07
C ALA A 536 -7.41 -8.99 -5.04
N PHE A 537 -6.50 -8.77 -4.09
CA PHE A 537 -6.20 -9.72 -3.01
C PHE A 537 -7.43 -9.92 -2.09
N GLY A 538 -8.12 -8.84 -1.74
CA GLY A 538 -9.35 -8.86 -0.94
C GLY A 538 -10.54 -9.53 -1.62
N ARG A 539 -10.72 -9.30 -2.94
CA ARG A 539 -11.80 -9.89 -3.75
C ARG A 539 -11.57 -11.36 -4.06
N PHE A 540 -10.46 -11.68 -4.73
CA PHE A 540 -10.23 -13.01 -5.30
C PHE A 540 -9.61 -14.00 -4.32
N ARG A 541 -9.14 -13.50 -3.15
CA ARG A 541 -8.48 -14.30 -2.11
C ARG A 541 -7.24 -15.03 -2.63
N THR A 542 -6.51 -14.38 -3.53
CA THR A 542 -5.25 -14.86 -4.09
C THR A 542 -4.21 -13.75 -4.09
N VAL A 543 -2.94 -14.11 -3.87
CA VAL A 543 -1.78 -13.21 -3.95
C VAL A 543 -0.70 -13.84 -4.83
N PRO A 544 0.06 -13.06 -5.61
CA PRO A 544 1.24 -13.56 -6.30
C PRO A 544 2.39 -13.76 -5.31
N ALA A 545 3.38 -14.56 -5.68
CA ALA A 545 4.67 -14.59 -5.00
C ALA A 545 5.43 -13.26 -5.25
N PHE A 546 5.93 -12.64 -4.18
CA PHE A 546 6.73 -11.41 -4.22
C PHE A 546 7.73 -11.40 -3.07
N HIS A 547 8.77 -10.56 -3.16
CA HIS A 547 9.78 -10.41 -2.11
C HIS A 547 9.27 -9.46 -1.01
N CYS A 548 9.02 -8.20 -1.36
CA CYS A 548 8.47 -7.22 -0.45
C CYS A 548 7.61 -6.17 -1.15
N LEU A 549 6.74 -5.51 -0.40
CA LEU A 549 5.99 -4.33 -0.82
C LEU A 549 6.52 -3.12 -0.03
N ASN A 550 7.28 -2.27 -0.72
CA ASN A 550 7.71 -0.96 -0.25
C ASN A 550 6.50 0.00 -0.26
N ALA A 551 5.66 -0.02 0.78
CA ALA A 551 4.38 0.69 0.82
C ALA A 551 4.01 1.24 2.21
N ALA A 552 3.49 2.47 2.24
CA ALA A 552 3.14 3.21 3.45
C ALA A 552 1.79 3.94 3.32
N PRO A 553 1.03 4.12 4.42
CA PRO A 553 -0.24 4.84 4.37
C PRO A 553 -0.04 6.34 4.13
N VAL A 554 -0.95 6.95 3.39
CA VAL A 554 -0.86 8.36 2.98
C VAL A 554 -0.75 9.34 4.17
N ASP A 555 -1.34 9.06 5.34
CA ASP A 555 -1.23 9.87 6.58
C ASP A 555 0.08 9.68 7.36
N TRP A 556 0.98 8.84 6.88
CA TRP A 556 2.38 8.86 7.26
C TRP A 556 3.22 9.58 6.19
N VAL A 557 3.04 9.23 4.90
CA VAL A 557 3.80 9.83 3.79
C VAL A 557 3.63 11.35 3.73
N SER A 558 2.39 11.86 3.77
CA SER A 558 2.11 13.31 3.73
C SER A 558 2.62 14.07 4.96
N ARG A 559 2.55 13.46 6.14
CA ARG A 559 3.06 14.03 7.40
C ARG A 559 4.58 14.18 7.39
N VAL A 560 5.30 13.15 6.97
CA VAL A 560 6.77 13.19 6.91
C VAL A 560 7.22 14.14 5.80
N ALA A 561 6.52 14.17 4.66
CA ALA A 561 6.78 15.16 3.61
C ALA A 561 6.54 16.60 4.10
N ALA A 562 5.45 16.86 4.83
CA ALA A 562 5.20 18.17 5.43
C ALA A 562 6.32 18.59 6.41
N ALA A 563 6.82 17.65 7.22
CA ALA A 563 7.94 17.90 8.12
C ALA A 563 9.25 18.23 7.37
N VAL A 564 9.59 17.47 6.32
CA VAL A 564 10.76 17.74 5.44
C VAL A 564 10.66 19.12 4.77
N ILE A 565 9.46 19.58 4.43
CA ILE A 565 9.23 20.91 3.85
C ILE A 565 9.39 22.01 4.90
N CYS A 566 8.91 21.78 6.12
CA CYS A 566 8.88 22.80 7.18
C CYS A 566 10.17 22.89 8.02
N GLU A 567 11.08 21.92 7.93
CA GLU A 567 12.34 21.85 8.68
C GLU A 567 13.56 22.22 7.79
N PRO A 568 14.17 23.41 7.93
CA PRO A 568 15.29 23.83 7.10
C PRO A 568 16.52 22.92 7.14
N ASP A 569 16.80 22.28 8.28
CA ASP A 569 17.92 21.33 8.40
C ASP A 569 17.68 20.03 7.58
N ALA A 570 16.45 19.78 7.12
CA ALA A 570 16.12 18.68 6.23
C ALA A 570 16.34 19.01 4.73
N TRP A 571 16.60 20.28 4.37
CA TRP A 571 16.64 20.75 2.99
C TRP A 571 17.99 20.46 2.28
N GLY A 572 18.17 19.23 1.84
CA GLY A 572 19.36 18.82 1.07
C GLY A 572 20.24 17.62 1.76
N PHE A 573 19.35 16.72 1.14
CA PHE A 573 19.49 15.29 0.73
C PHE A 573 18.14 14.73 0.26
N ASP A 574 18.06 13.41 0.14
CA ASP A 574 16.92 12.69 -0.44
C ASP A 574 16.33 11.71 0.60
N TYR A 575 15.01 11.48 0.53
CA TYR A 575 14.25 10.79 1.58
C TYR A 575 13.36 9.68 1.01
N ASN A 576 13.50 8.45 1.51
CA ASN A 576 12.70 7.31 1.08
C ASN A 576 11.44 7.15 1.94
N LEU A 577 10.31 7.66 1.45
CA LEU A 577 9.01 7.64 2.13
C LEU A 577 8.25 6.32 1.89
N THR A 578 8.94 5.19 2.09
CA THR A 578 8.45 3.83 1.85
C THR A 578 7.86 3.15 3.09
N GLY A 579 8.10 3.70 4.29
CA GLY A 579 7.61 3.17 5.56
C GLY A 579 8.39 1.93 6.02
N VAL A 580 7.70 0.96 6.63
CA VAL A 580 8.28 -0.37 6.92
C VAL A 580 7.74 -1.35 5.87
N PRO A 581 8.60 -1.92 5.00
CA PRO A 581 8.18 -2.83 3.94
C PRO A 581 7.45 -4.07 4.47
N ASN A 582 6.53 -4.61 3.68
CA ASN A 582 5.79 -5.83 4.00
C ASN A 582 6.33 -7.02 3.21
N THR A 583 6.74 -8.11 3.86
CA THR A 583 7.06 -9.36 3.15
C THR A 583 5.78 -10.11 2.73
N LEU A 584 5.90 -11.08 1.82
CA LEU A 584 4.80 -11.98 1.47
C LEU A 584 4.23 -12.70 2.72
N ASP A 585 5.10 -13.19 3.60
CA ASP A 585 4.72 -13.84 4.86
C ASP A 585 3.97 -12.89 5.81
N ASP A 586 4.29 -11.58 5.80
CA ASP A 586 3.55 -10.58 6.58
C ASP A 586 2.17 -10.31 5.99
N VAL A 587 2.05 -10.19 4.67
CA VAL A 587 0.75 -9.98 3.99
C VAL A 587 -0.16 -11.20 4.16
N VAL A 588 0.37 -12.42 3.99
CA VAL A 588 -0.42 -13.65 4.19
C VAL A 588 -0.89 -13.77 5.64
N ARG A 589 -0.01 -13.47 6.62
CA ARG A 589 -0.35 -13.46 8.06
C ARG A 589 -1.43 -12.43 8.40
N ASP A 590 -1.33 -11.25 7.82
CA ASP A 590 -2.25 -10.13 8.06
C ASP A 590 -3.62 -10.35 7.41
N MET A 591 -3.64 -10.85 6.18
CA MET A 591 -4.86 -11.22 5.49
C MET A 591 -5.59 -12.34 6.26
N ALA A 592 -4.87 -13.36 6.74
CA ALA A 592 -5.41 -14.36 7.67
C ALA A 592 -5.91 -13.76 9.01
N PHE A 593 -5.21 -12.75 9.56
CA PHE A 593 -5.63 -12.03 10.77
C PHE A 593 -6.90 -11.18 10.56
N GLY A 594 -7.13 -10.68 9.36
CA GLY A 594 -8.41 -10.12 8.92
C GLY A 594 -9.51 -11.17 8.67
N GLY A 595 -9.23 -12.47 8.86
CA GLY A 595 -10.07 -13.59 8.42
C GLY A 595 -10.17 -13.75 6.90
N MET A 596 -9.42 -12.95 6.14
CA MET A 596 -9.37 -12.95 4.68
C MET A 596 -8.25 -13.88 4.19
N HIS A 597 -8.32 -15.18 4.48
CA HIS A 597 -7.31 -16.14 3.99
C HIS A 597 -7.10 -16.00 2.48
N VAL A 598 -5.82 -15.95 2.07
CA VAL A 598 -5.37 -15.82 0.68
C VAL A 598 -4.54 -17.04 0.28
N ARG A 599 -4.71 -17.50 -0.97
CA ARG A 599 -3.85 -18.50 -1.61
C ARG A 599 -2.69 -17.81 -2.32
N VAL A 600 -1.45 -18.19 -2.00
CA VAL A 600 -0.27 -17.79 -2.77
C VAL A 600 -0.25 -18.55 -4.10
N GLN A 601 0.11 -17.87 -5.18
CA GLN A 601 0.29 -18.39 -6.54
C GLN A 601 1.61 -17.88 -7.12
N GLU A 602 2.16 -18.57 -8.12
CA GLU A 602 3.23 -17.98 -8.94
C GLU A 602 2.71 -16.77 -9.74
N TRP A 603 3.59 -15.81 -10.03
CA TRP A 603 3.21 -14.52 -10.65
C TRP A 603 2.34 -14.67 -11.91
N GLU A 604 2.75 -15.56 -12.83
CA GLU A 604 2.03 -15.80 -14.08
C GLU A 604 0.72 -16.60 -13.89
N GLU A 605 0.67 -17.50 -12.91
CA GLU A 605 -0.56 -18.22 -12.54
C GLU A 605 -1.58 -17.24 -11.95
N TRP A 606 -1.14 -16.38 -11.03
CA TRP A 606 -1.95 -15.33 -10.41
C TRP A 606 -2.50 -14.35 -11.44
N ARG A 607 -1.63 -13.83 -12.32
CA ARG A 607 -2.00 -12.91 -13.41
C ARG A 607 -3.08 -13.51 -14.30
N THR A 608 -2.91 -14.77 -14.69
CA THR A 608 -3.86 -15.49 -15.56
C THR A 608 -5.20 -15.74 -14.85
N ASP A 609 -5.17 -16.19 -13.60
CA ASP A 609 -6.36 -16.45 -12.77
C ASP A 609 -7.17 -15.16 -12.51
N VAL A 610 -6.50 -14.04 -12.21
CA VAL A 610 -7.14 -12.74 -11.97
C VAL A 610 -7.72 -12.14 -13.26
N LEU A 611 -7.00 -12.19 -14.38
CA LEU A 611 -7.54 -11.69 -15.66
C LEU A 611 -8.75 -12.53 -16.12
N ALA A 612 -8.69 -13.85 -16.03
CA ALA A 612 -9.81 -14.72 -16.40
C ALA A 612 -11.07 -14.47 -15.54
N ARG A 613 -10.90 -14.11 -14.26
CA ARG A 613 -12.02 -13.72 -13.38
C ARG A 613 -12.59 -12.35 -13.72
N LEU A 614 -11.73 -11.38 -14.04
CA LEU A 614 -12.16 -10.03 -14.47
C LEU A 614 -12.85 -10.04 -15.83
N ASP A 615 -12.52 -10.98 -16.72
CA ASP A 615 -13.21 -11.18 -18.00
C ASP A 615 -14.57 -11.89 -17.81
N ALA A 616 -14.67 -12.81 -16.83
CA ALA A 616 -15.91 -13.51 -16.52
C ALA A 616 -16.92 -12.67 -15.69
N GLU A 617 -16.42 -11.79 -14.82
CA GLU A 617 -17.21 -10.87 -14.00
C GLU A 617 -16.51 -9.48 -13.96
N PRO A 618 -16.78 -8.60 -14.93
CA PRO A 618 -16.13 -7.29 -15.02
C PRO A 618 -16.40 -6.39 -13.81
N VAL A 619 -15.33 -5.93 -13.16
CA VAL A 619 -15.35 -5.00 -12.03
C VAL A 619 -14.79 -3.65 -12.49
N PRO A 620 -15.61 -2.59 -12.65
CA PRO A 620 -15.17 -1.31 -13.22
C PRO A 620 -13.97 -0.69 -12.49
N GLU A 621 -13.93 -0.78 -11.17
CA GLU A 621 -12.90 -0.23 -10.30
C GLU A 621 -11.55 -0.93 -10.48
N LEU A 622 -11.57 -2.22 -10.84
CA LEU A 622 -10.37 -2.99 -11.18
C LEU A 622 -9.99 -2.88 -12.68
N GLY A 623 -10.78 -2.14 -13.49
CA GLY A 623 -10.52 -1.91 -14.92
C GLY A 623 -9.24 -1.12 -15.23
N PHE A 624 -8.61 -0.48 -14.22
CA PHE A 624 -7.23 0.02 -14.33
C PHE A 624 -6.20 -1.10 -14.19
N LEU A 625 -6.29 -1.89 -13.11
CA LEU A 625 -5.41 -3.04 -12.88
C LEU A 625 -5.48 -4.06 -14.03
N ALA A 626 -6.68 -4.32 -14.57
CA ALA A 626 -6.88 -5.22 -15.71
C ALA A 626 -6.07 -4.81 -16.95
N ARG A 627 -5.93 -3.50 -17.22
CA ARG A 627 -5.12 -2.99 -18.33
C ARG A 627 -3.61 -3.08 -18.02
N VAL A 628 -3.22 -2.72 -16.80
CA VAL A 628 -1.82 -2.84 -16.34
C VAL A 628 -1.32 -4.29 -16.39
N LEU A 629 -2.16 -5.27 -16.03
CA LEU A 629 -1.80 -6.70 -16.10
C LEU A 629 -1.81 -7.29 -17.53
N ARG A 630 -2.26 -6.52 -18.54
CA ARG A 630 -2.26 -6.90 -19.96
C ARG A 630 -1.11 -6.29 -20.76
N SER A 631 -0.67 -5.07 -20.47
CA SER A 631 0.43 -4.40 -21.17
C SER A 631 1.80 -5.04 -20.87
N PRO A 632 2.55 -5.51 -21.89
CA PRO A 632 3.92 -6.01 -21.71
C PRO A 632 4.85 -5.01 -21.02
N THR A 633 4.74 -3.72 -21.36
CA THR A 633 5.51 -2.64 -20.73
C THR A 633 5.19 -2.50 -19.23
N ALA A 634 3.90 -2.41 -18.88
CA ALA A 634 3.49 -2.19 -17.49
C ALA A 634 3.71 -3.42 -16.59
N LEU A 635 3.78 -4.63 -17.16
CA LEU A 635 4.14 -5.85 -16.43
C LEU A 635 5.58 -5.85 -15.94
N LYS A 636 6.52 -5.16 -16.62
CA LYS A 636 7.91 -5.02 -16.15
C LYS A 636 8.02 -4.14 -14.91
N LEU A 637 7.22 -3.07 -14.85
CA LEU A 637 7.07 -2.24 -13.65
C LEU A 637 6.49 -3.06 -12.48
N CYS A 638 5.49 -3.92 -12.73
CA CYS A 638 4.96 -4.83 -11.71
C CYS A 638 6.02 -5.83 -11.24
N GLU A 639 6.78 -6.43 -12.16
CA GLU A 639 7.87 -7.36 -11.84
C GLU A 639 8.96 -6.69 -10.98
N ALA A 640 9.41 -5.49 -11.35
CA ALA A 640 10.38 -4.72 -10.56
C ALA A 640 9.84 -4.36 -9.17
N THR A 641 8.59 -3.88 -9.09
CA THR A 641 7.93 -3.48 -7.83
C THR A 641 7.79 -4.66 -6.85
N LEU A 642 7.58 -5.88 -7.36
CA LEU A 642 7.34 -7.09 -6.55
C LEU A 642 8.61 -7.90 -6.25
N LYS A 643 9.63 -7.84 -7.12
CA LYS A 643 10.90 -8.57 -6.94
C LYS A 643 12.05 -7.70 -6.41
N GLY A 644 11.86 -6.38 -6.35
CA GLY A 644 12.84 -5.45 -5.79
C GLY A 644 13.14 -5.70 -4.30
N PRO A 645 14.30 -5.22 -3.82
CA PRO A 645 14.68 -5.30 -2.41
C PRO A 645 13.84 -4.34 -1.54
N ALA A 646 13.97 -4.50 -0.23
CA ALA A 646 13.46 -3.53 0.73
C ALA A 646 14.22 -2.20 0.56
N ALA A 647 13.49 -1.09 0.42
CA ALA A 647 14.07 0.23 0.40
C ALA A 647 14.54 0.63 1.81
N SER A 648 15.78 1.09 1.94
CA SER A 648 16.29 1.66 3.19
C SER A 648 15.94 3.14 3.28
N GLY A 649 15.84 3.64 4.51
CA GLY A 649 15.36 5.00 4.82
C GLY A 649 15.96 5.50 6.13
N GLU A 650 17.28 5.35 6.30
CA GLU A 650 17.98 5.68 7.56
C GLU A 650 17.91 7.17 7.89
N ARG A 651 18.02 8.05 6.88
CA ARG A 651 17.84 9.50 7.04
C ARG A 651 16.38 9.85 7.33
N THR A 652 15.44 9.24 6.62
CA THR A 652 14.00 9.39 6.91
C THR A 652 13.66 8.94 8.34
N ALA A 653 14.23 7.82 8.81
CA ALA A 653 14.02 7.33 10.17
C ALA A 653 14.63 8.27 11.22
N ALA A 654 15.87 8.73 11.02
CA ALA A 654 16.54 9.67 11.91
C ALA A 654 15.80 11.01 12.01
N LEU A 655 15.29 11.55 10.90
CA LEU A 655 14.48 12.78 10.90
C LEU A 655 13.14 12.58 11.65
N VAL A 656 12.48 11.44 11.43
CA VAL A 656 11.23 11.08 12.12
C VAL A 656 11.43 10.94 13.64
N GLU A 657 12.56 10.40 14.08
CA GLU A 657 12.93 10.34 15.50
C GLU A 657 13.28 11.73 16.06
N ALA A 658 14.14 12.49 15.38
CA ALA A 658 14.60 13.81 15.82
C ALA A 658 13.46 14.83 15.98
N LEU A 659 12.48 14.80 15.07
CA LEU A 659 11.28 15.66 15.12
C LEU A 659 10.16 15.10 16.02
N GLY A 660 10.38 13.99 16.74
CA GLY A 660 9.39 13.38 17.62
C GLY A 660 8.11 12.92 16.90
N LEU A 661 8.20 12.66 15.59
CA LEU A 661 7.07 12.26 14.77
C LEU A 661 6.66 10.82 15.07
N ARG A 662 5.45 10.43 14.64
CA ARG A 662 5.02 9.04 14.76
C ARG A 662 5.93 8.15 13.90
N PRO A 663 6.63 7.16 14.49
CA PRO A 663 7.56 6.31 13.74
C PRO A 663 6.83 5.53 12.64
N ALA A 664 7.57 5.15 11.61
CA ALA A 664 7.08 4.27 10.55
C ALA A 664 6.57 2.95 11.17
N THR A 665 5.29 2.67 10.99
CA THR A 665 4.70 1.36 11.32
C THR A 665 4.41 0.62 10.03
N ARG A 666 4.66 -0.70 10.02
CA ARG A 666 4.25 -1.59 8.93
C ARG A 666 2.79 -1.35 8.57
N TYR A 667 2.48 -1.25 7.28
CA TYR A 667 1.12 -1.01 6.78
C TYR A 667 0.28 -2.30 6.89
N ASP A 668 0.00 -2.68 8.14
CA ASP A 668 -0.53 -3.98 8.54
C ASP A 668 -2.06 -4.11 8.43
N ALA A 669 -2.61 -5.27 8.75
CA ALA A 669 -4.06 -5.52 8.80
C ALA A 669 -4.86 -4.48 9.64
N ARG A 670 -4.24 -3.86 10.65
CA ARG A 670 -4.87 -2.84 11.49
C ARG A 670 -4.80 -1.45 10.85
N ALA A 671 -3.70 -1.12 10.18
CA ALA A 671 -3.56 0.12 9.39
C ALA A 671 -4.42 0.09 8.12
N GLN A 672 -4.50 -1.07 7.46
CA GLN A 672 -5.33 -1.34 6.28
C GLN A 672 -6.81 -1.51 6.60
N LEU A 673 -7.19 -1.71 7.88
CA LEU A 673 -8.57 -2.02 8.27
C LEU A 673 -9.60 -1.06 7.68
N ARG A 674 -9.38 0.26 7.81
CA ARG A 674 -10.33 1.26 7.28
C ARG A 674 -10.40 1.23 5.75
N THR A 675 -9.31 0.85 5.09
CA THR A 675 -9.26 0.63 3.65
C THR A 675 -10.06 -0.62 3.26
N PHE A 676 -9.94 -1.74 3.99
CA PHE A 676 -10.76 -2.94 3.74
C PHE A 676 -12.23 -2.78 4.10
N GLU A 677 -12.57 -2.06 5.17
CA GLU A 677 -13.94 -1.64 5.47
C GLU A 677 -14.52 -0.84 4.29
N ARG A 678 -13.73 0.07 3.68
CA ARG A 678 -14.15 0.82 2.48
C ARG A 678 -14.23 -0.03 1.22
N LEU A 679 -13.27 -0.92 0.97
CA LEU A 679 -13.32 -1.85 -0.17
C LEU A 679 -14.54 -2.78 -0.07
N ALA A 680 -15.02 -3.09 1.14
CA ALA A 680 -16.28 -3.81 1.34
C ALA A 680 -17.53 -2.95 1.12
N GLU A 681 -17.53 -1.66 1.53
CA GLU A 681 -18.57 -0.69 1.14
C GLU A 681 -18.72 -0.62 -0.40
N ASP A 682 -17.60 -0.73 -1.13
CA ASP A 682 -17.52 -0.64 -2.60
C ASP A 682 -17.58 -2.00 -3.33
N GLY A 683 -17.85 -3.12 -2.64
CA GLY A 683 -17.99 -4.45 -3.27
C GLY A 683 -16.69 -5.11 -3.77
N LEU A 684 -15.54 -4.50 -3.48
CA LEU A 684 -14.19 -4.94 -3.86
C LEU A 684 -13.54 -5.85 -2.82
N ALA A 685 -14.14 -6.04 -1.65
CA ALA A 685 -13.72 -7.03 -0.67
C ALA A 685 -14.95 -7.63 0.03
N ARG A 686 -14.89 -8.93 0.34
CA ARG A 686 -15.83 -9.54 1.30
C ARG A 686 -15.10 -9.74 2.63
N LEU A 687 -15.44 -8.91 3.61
CA LEU A 687 -15.06 -9.16 5.01
C LEU A 687 -15.80 -10.41 5.53
N PRO A 688 -15.23 -11.15 6.51
CA PRO A 688 -15.92 -12.28 7.13
C PRO A 688 -17.16 -11.82 7.90
N ASP A 689 -18.31 -12.42 7.64
CA ASP A 689 -19.56 -12.17 8.37
C ASP A 689 -19.78 -13.21 9.49
N LYS A 690 -20.69 -12.92 10.43
CA LYS A 690 -21.17 -13.89 11.44
C LYS A 690 -21.90 -15.10 10.81
N ASP A 691 -22.49 -14.92 9.62
CA ASP A 691 -23.23 -15.94 8.90
C ASP A 691 -22.32 -16.76 7.94
N ASP A 692 -21.02 -16.44 7.87
CA ASP A 692 -20.01 -17.29 7.23
C ASP A 692 -19.61 -18.48 8.12
N GLN A 693 -19.02 -19.51 7.51
CA GLN A 693 -18.41 -20.63 8.24
C GLN A 693 -17.35 -20.10 9.23
N PRO A 694 -17.50 -20.30 10.55
CA PRO A 694 -16.58 -19.73 11.52
C PRO A 694 -15.16 -20.27 11.34
N TYR A 695 -14.20 -19.35 11.42
CA TYR A 695 -12.76 -19.62 11.33
C TYR A 695 -12.30 -20.62 12.39
N LEU A 696 -12.75 -20.42 13.63
CA LEU A 696 -12.47 -21.28 14.78
C LEU A 696 -13.73 -21.39 15.64
N TRP A 697 -14.05 -22.60 16.11
CA TRP A 697 -15.18 -22.81 17.03
C TRP A 697 -14.91 -23.97 18.00
N PHE A 698 -15.50 -23.88 19.19
CA PHE A 698 -15.42 -24.91 20.22
C PHE A 698 -16.76 -24.98 20.97
N SER A 699 -17.01 -26.10 21.64
CA SER A 699 -18.20 -26.27 22.47
C SER A 699 -17.86 -25.97 23.93
N GLU A 700 -18.82 -25.47 24.70
CA GLU A 700 -18.69 -25.27 26.14
C GLU A 700 -19.96 -25.77 26.82
N THR A 701 -19.82 -26.76 27.70
CA THR A 701 -20.90 -27.22 28.57
C THR A 701 -20.71 -26.61 29.95
N THR A 702 -21.77 -26.07 30.54
CA THR A 702 -21.79 -25.63 31.94
C THR A 702 -22.98 -26.22 32.66
N GLU A 703 -22.79 -26.57 33.94
CA GLU A 703 -23.81 -27.15 34.80
C GLU A 703 -23.81 -26.44 36.16
N GLY A 704 -24.98 -26.31 36.77
CA GLY A 704 -25.14 -25.73 38.09
C GLY A 704 -26.60 -25.64 38.48
N ALA A 705 -26.96 -24.63 39.26
CA ALA A 705 -28.34 -24.40 39.67
C ALA A 705 -28.66 -22.91 39.77
N VAL A 706 -29.94 -22.58 39.60
CA VAL A 706 -30.48 -21.21 39.72
C VAL A 706 -31.70 -21.18 40.64
N GLY A 707 -31.82 -20.12 41.43
CA GLY A 707 -32.94 -19.83 42.33
C GLY A 707 -33.57 -18.47 42.02
N PRO A 708 -34.73 -18.15 42.63
CA PRO A 708 -35.40 -16.87 42.42
C PRO A 708 -34.57 -15.69 42.99
N VAL A 709 -34.54 -14.58 42.25
CA VAL A 709 -33.78 -13.38 42.64
C VAL A 709 -34.24 -12.86 44.01
N GLY A 710 -33.29 -12.69 44.92
CA GLY A 710 -33.52 -12.26 46.31
C GLY A 710 -33.44 -13.39 47.35
N ALA A 711 -33.42 -14.66 46.94
CA ALA A 711 -33.29 -15.80 47.86
C ALA A 711 -31.83 -16.20 48.10
N THR A 712 -31.14 -15.62 49.11
CA THR A 712 -29.85 -16.18 49.56
C THR A 712 -29.44 -15.81 51.00
N ALA A 713 -28.92 -16.81 51.73
CA ALA A 713 -27.92 -16.69 52.80
C ALA A 713 -28.28 -15.98 54.14
N THR A 714 -29.31 -16.46 54.86
CA THR A 714 -29.31 -16.44 56.34
C THR A 714 -29.19 -17.86 56.89
N ALA A 715 -27.99 -18.43 56.82
CA ALA A 715 -27.71 -19.81 57.25
C ALA A 715 -26.36 -19.95 57.97
N THR A 716 -26.22 -19.31 59.14
CA THR A 716 -25.16 -19.67 60.12
C THR A 716 -25.53 -19.22 61.53
N ALA A 717 -25.30 -20.08 62.51
CA ALA A 717 -25.34 -19.82 63.96
C ALA A 717 -26.64 -19.26 64.59
N SER A 718 -27.57 -20.15 64.92
CA SER A 718 -27.86 -20.44 66.35
C SER A 718 -28.69 -21.72 66.48
N ALA A 719 -28.61 -22.39 67.64
CA ALA A 719 -29.35 -23.62 67.92
C ALA A 719 -29.95 -23.58 69.34
N SER A 720 -31.27 -23.52 69.43
CA SER A 720 -32.03 -23.74 70.66
C SER A 720 -33.48 -24.13 70.33
N ALA A 721 -34.02 -25.12 71.05
CA ALA A 721 -35.25 -25.82 70.66
C ALA A 721 -36.56 -25.04 70.89
N SER A 722 -37.54 -25.29 70.02
CA SER A 722 -38.90 -25.73 70.42
C SER A 722 -39.63 -26.30 69.19
N ALA A 723 -40.75 -27.01 69.38
CA ALA A 723 -41.43 -27.74 68.30
C ALA A 723 -42.96 -27.56 68.33
N SER A 724 -43.54 -27.18 67.19
CA SER A 724 -44.98 -27.32 66.91
C SER A 724 -45.28 -27.23 65.40
N ALA A 725 -46.16 -28.12 64.94
CA ALA A 725 -46.52 -28.42 63.54
C ALA A 725 -46.94 -27.23 62.64
N SER A 726 -46.58 -27.31 61.35
CA SER A 726 -47.51 -27.33 60.19
C SER A 726 -46.75 -27.45 58.84
N PRO A 727 -47.21 -28.26 57.85
CA PRO A 727 -46.47 -28.49 56.60
C PRO A 727 -47.09 -27.81 55.35
N HIS A 728 -46.88 -26.50 55.15
CA HIS A 728 -47.07 -25.86 53.82
C HIS A 728 -46.23 -24.57 53.67
N ALA A 729 -44.96 -24.73 53.33
CA ALA A 729 -44.13 -23.69 52.72
C ALA A 729 -42.98 -24.37 51.96
N SER A 730 -42.99 -24.32 50.62
CA SER A 730 -41.86 -24.77 49.82
C SER A 730 -40.75 -23.73 49.91
N ALA A 731 -39.69 -24.03 50.66
CA ALA A 731 -38.46 -23.23 50.61
C ALA A 731 -37.95 -23.16 49.17
N GLY A 732 -37.44 -22.00 48.74
CA GLY A 732 -36.89 -21.81 47.41
C GLY A 732 -35.71 -22.77 47.20
N ALA A 733 -35.88 -23.77 46.35
CA ALA A 733 -34.86 -24.74 46.01
C ALA A 733 -34.13 -24.31 44.74
N ASP A 734 -32.80 -24.34 44.78
CA ASP A 734 -31.98 -24.10 43.60
C ASP A 734 -32.26 -25.20 42.57
N THR A 735 -32.79 -24.81 41.41
CA THR A 735 -33.23 -25.72 40.35
C THR A 735 -32.06 -26.01 39.40
N PRO A 736 -31.80 -27.28 39.02
CA PRO A 736 -30.71 -27.60 38.12
C PRO A 736 -30.85 -26.90 36.77
N CYS A 737 -29.71 -26.43 36.26
CA CYS A 737 -29.60 -25.57 35.10
C CYS A 737 -28.30 -25.92 34.34
N SER A 738 -28.39 -26.11 33.03
CA SER A 738 -27.24 -26.44 32.19
C SER A 738 -27.30 -25.77 30.81
N MET A 739 -26.14 -25.34 30.31
CA MET A 739 -26.00 -24.73 28.99
C MET A 739 -25.07 -25.58 28.13
N ALA A 740 -25.51 -25.89 26.91
CA ALA A 740 -24.72 -26.55 25.88
C ALA A 740 -24.47 -25.54 24.74
N LEU A 741 -23.36 -24.83 24.81
CA LEU A 741 -23.01 -23.76 23.88
C LEU A 741 -22.02 -24.22 22.81
N THR A 742 -22.08 -23.58 21.65
CA THR A 742 -20.99 -23.49 20.69
C THR A 742 -20.55 -22.04 20.57
N LEU A 743 -19.29 -21.79 20.91
CA LEU A 743 -18.61 -20.52 20.79
C LEU A 743 -17.88 -20.47 19.44
N SER A 744 -18.21 -19.49 18.62
CA SER A 744 -17.74 -19.34 17.24
C SER A 744 -17.07 -18.00 17.02
N ILE A 745 -15.92 -18.05 16.35
CA ILE A 745 -15.11 -16.90 15.95
C ILE A 745 -15.18 -16.85 14.43
N ALA A 746 -15.88 -15.86 13.87
CA ALA A 746 -15.93 -15.61 12.43
C ALA A 746 -14.55 -15.16 11.91
N SER A 747 -13.81 -14.39 12.70
CA SER A 747 -12.47 -13.90 12.33
C SER A 747 -11.61 -13.49 13.53
N MET A 748 -10.29 -13.48 13.37
CA MET A 748 -9.39 -12.90 14.39
C MET A 748 -9.62 -11.38 14.56
N HIS A 749 -10.19 -10.70 13.57
CA HIS A 749 -10.62 -9.30 13.66
C HIS A 749 -11.66 -9.08 14.78
N GLN A 750 -12.69 -9.93 14.82
CA GLN A 750 -13.74 -9.93 15.85
C GLN A 750 -13.14 -10.03 17.27
N LEU A 751 -12.20 -10.94 17.48
CA LEU A 751 -11.48 -11.11 18.74
C LEU A 751 -10.61 -9.92 19.13
N VAL A 752 -9.99 -9.23 18.16
CA VAL A 752 -8.98 -8.21 18.48
C VAL A 752 -9.55 -6.80 18.56
N LYS A 753 -10.59 -6.47 17.76
CA LYS A 753 -11.28 -5.18 17.79
C LYS A 753 -12.47 -5.17 18.75
N GLU A 754 -13.35 -6.16 18.65
CA GLU A 754 -14.58 -6.23 19.44
C GLU A 754 -14.38 -7.01 20.75
N ARG A 755 -13.37 -7.90 20.79
CA ARG A 755 -13.17 -8.91 21.84
C ARG A 755 -14.38 -9.81 22.05
N ARG A 756 -15.17 -9.96 20.99
CA ARG A 756 -16.45 -10.66 20.96
C ARG A 756 -16.26 -12.05 20.36
N VAL A 757 -17.08 -12.98 20.79
CA VAL A 757 -17.21 -14.34 20.28
C VAL A 757 -18.71 -14.58 20.13
N ASP A 758 -19.15 -15.04 18.95
CA ASP A 758 -20.56 -15.36 18.73
C ASP A 758 -20.91 -16.64 19.48
N VAL A 759 -22.13 -16.73 20.01
CA VAL A 759 -22.61 -17.88 20.76
C VAL A 759 -23.91 -18.39 20.16
N SER A 760 -23.96 -19.70 19.96
CA SER A 760 -25.15 -20.48 19.61
C SER A 760 -25.29 -21.68 20.55
N GLY A 761 -26.42 -22.38 20.53
CA GLY A 761 -26.68 -23.56 21.36
C GLY A 761 -27.99 -23.47 22.13
N GLU A 762 -28.05 -24.16 23.28
CA GLU A 762 -29.25 -24.25 24.11
C GLU A 762 -28.98 -24.15 25.62
N LEU A 763 -30.01 -23.70 26.36
CA LEU A 763 -30.09 -23.65 27.81
C LEU A 763 -31.24 -24.54 28.29
N VAL A 764 -30.95 -25.51 29.15
CA VAL A 764 -31.95 -26.35 29.83
C VAL A 764 -32.06 -25.87 31.27
N CYS A 765 -33.16 -25.21 31.60
CA CYS A 765 -33.41 -24.63 32.93
C CYS A 765 -34.88 -24.76 33.31
N ALA A 766 -35.23 -25.79 34.07
CA ALA A 766 -36.62 -26.11 34.41
C ALA A 766 -37.34 -25.02 35.24
N ALA A 767 -36.60 -24.12 35.88
CA ALA A 767 -37.15 -22.95 36.57
C ALA A 767 -37.55 -21.80 35.63
N ALA A 768 -37.00 -21.76 34.42
CA ALA A 768 -37.38 -20.81 33.37
C ALA A 768 -38.42 -21.43 32.42
N HIS A 769 -38.13 -22.62 31.89
CA HIS A 769 -38.98 -23.30 30.92
C HIS A 769 -38.75 -24.83 30.94
N PRO A 770 -39.80 -25.68 30.80
CA PRO A 770 -39.66 -27.14 30.86
C PRO A 770 -39.02 -27.76 29.60
N ALA A 771 -39.04 -27.07 28.46
CA ALA A 771 -38.33 -27.46 27.24
C ALA A 771 -37.09 -26.54 27.02
N PRO A 772 -36.05 -26.99 26.30
CA PRO A 772 -34.83 -26.20 26.07
C PRO A 772 -35.11 -24.81 25.48
N LEU A 773 -34.32 -23.83 25.93
CA LEU A 773 -34.31 -22.47 25.42
C LEU A 773 -33.18 -22.34 24.38
N LEU A 774 -33.52 -22.06 23.13
CA LEU A 774 -32.55 -21.92 22.04
C LEU A 774 -31.92 -20.52 22.06
N VAL A 775 -30.62 -20.41 21.81
CA VAL A 775 -29.94 -19.12 21.63
C VAL A 775 -30.32 -18.54 20.26
N GLU A 776 -31.11 -17.46 20.25
CA GLU A 776 -31.49 -16.74 19.03
C GLU A 776 -30.36 -15.78 18.61
N HIS A 777 -29.79 -15.04 19.57
CA HIS A 777 -28.57 -14.24 19.43
C HIS A 777 -27.72 -14.39 20.70
N GLY A 778 -26.40 -14.51 20.58
CA GLY A 778 -25.52 -14.67 21.73
C GLY A 778 -24.12 -14.09 21.52
N ASP A 779 -23.62 -13.40 22.54
CA ASP A 779 -22.32 -12.74 22.55
C ASP A 779 -21.52 -13.12 23.81
N VAL A 780 -20.22 -13.35 23.65
CA VAL A 780 -19.24 -13.38 24.76
C VAL A 780 -18.16 -12.33 24.55
N TRP A 781 -18.04 -11.37 25.46
CA TRP A 781 -16.93 -10.41 25.48
C TRP A 781 -15.82 -10.84 26.44
N ILE A 782 -14.58 -10.80 25.93
CA ILE A 782 -13.35 -11.11 26.64
C ILE A 782 -12.75 -9.80 27.19
N ARG A 783 -12.61 -9.70 28.52
CA ARG A 783 -12.14 -8.51 29.26
C ARG A 783 -12.80 -7.20 28.79
N PRO A 784 -14.14 -7.07 28.93
CA PRO A 784 -14.92 -5.93 28.42
C PRO A 784 -14.61 -4.59 29.09
N GLU A 785 -13.90 -4.58 30.22
CA GLU A 785 -13.66 -3.37 31.03
C GLU A 785 -12.31 -2.68 30.77
N GLU A 786 -11.47 -3.20 29.85
CA GLU A 786 -10.15 -2.61 29.56
C GLU A 786 -10.28 -1.30 28.78
N GLY A 787 -10.52 -0.23 29.53
CA GLY A 787 -10.80 1.12 29.04
C GLY A 787 -11.63 1.95 30.02
N ILE A 788 -12.35 1.29 30.95
CA ILE A 788 -13.18 1.94 31.97
C ILE A 788 -12.57 1.68 33.36
N PRO A 789 -12.09 2.72 34.08
CA PRO A 789 -11.53 2.52 35.42
C PRO A 789 -12.64 2.20 36.45
N GLN A 790 -12.89 0.93 36.73
CA GLN A 790 -13.67 0.53 37.91
C GLN A 790 -13.05 1.15 39.18
N ARG A 791 -13.72 2.14 39.77
CA ARG A 791 -13.31 2.71 41.05
C ARG A 791 -13.54 1.68 42.16
N HIS A 792 -12.43 1.26 42.80
CA HIS A 792 -12.40 0.55 44.08
C HIS A 792 -12.88 -0.93 44.03
N GLY A 793 -12.89 -1.56 42.85
CA GLY A 793 -13.26 -2.98 42.67
C GLY A 793 -12.11 -3.97 42.91
N MET A 794 -12.27 -4.89 43.87
CA MET A 794 -11.44 -6.10 44.08
C MET A 794 -11.89 -7.32 43.24
N ARG A 795 -12.88 -7.13 42.36
CA ARG A 795 -13.29 -8.07 41.30
C ARG A 795 -12.85 -7.46 39.97
N HIS A 796 -12.32 -8.28 39.07
CA HIS A 796 -12.08 -7.88 37.67
C HIS A 796 -12.93 -8.78 36.76
N GLN A 797 -13.66 -8.21 35.79
CA GLN A 797 -14.41 -9.05 34.85
C GLN A 797 -13.47 -9.70 33.82
N LEU A 798 -13.56 -11.03 33.71
CA LEU A 798 -12.84 -11.85 32.73
C LEU A 798 -13.68 -12.03 31.46
N LEU A 799 -14.93 -12.47 31.62
CA LEU A 799 -15.89 -12.69 30.52
C LEU A 799 -17.26 -12.05 30.86
N ARG A 800 -17.99 -11.64 29.81
CA ARG A 800 -19.41 -11.28 29.84
C ARG A 800 -20.15 -12.07 28.77
N TYR A 801 -21.12 -12.88 29.16
CA TYR A 801 -22.05 -13.58 28.27
C TYR A 801 -23.33 -12.75 28.21
N ARG A 802 -23.90 -12.53 27.03
CA ARG A 802 -25.24 -11.96 26.85
C ARG A 802 -25.96 -12.75 25.79
N LEU A 803 -27.04 -13.43 26.17
CA LEU A 803 -27.81 -14.29 25.28
C LEU A 803 -29.25 -13.80 25.23
N THR A 804 -29.79 -13.63 24.02
CA THR A 804 -31.22 -13.60 23.76
C THR A 804 -31.66 -15.02 23.43
N LEU A 805 -32.59 -15.54 24.22
CA LEU A 805 -33.04 -16.93 24.17
C LEU A 805 -34.51 -17.00 23.77
N ARG A 806 -34.91 -18.12 23.18
CA ARG A 806 -36.27 -18.36 22.71
C ARG A 806 -36.79 -19.71 23.17
N ASP A 807 -37.98 -19.72 23.76
CA ASP A 807 -38.67 -20.95 24.16
C ASP A 807 -39.46 -21.59 23.00
N ALA A 808 -39.92 -22.82 23.22
CA ALA A 808 -40.64 -23.62 22.23
C ALA A 808 -42.01 -23.00 21.82
N ASP A 809 -42.61 -22.19 22.69
CA ASP A 809 -43.87 -21.49 22.45
C ASP A 809 -43.66 -20.13 21.76
N GLY A 810 -42.40 -19.72 21.56
CA GLY A 810 -41.99 -18.48 20.89
C GLY A 810 -41.80 -17.28 21.82
N GLY A 811 -41.88 -17.47 23.14
CA GLY A 811 -41.52 -16.46 24.13
C GLY A 811 -40.01 -16.18 24.13
N ARG A 812 -39.64 -14.92 24.43
CA ARG A 812 -38.24 -14.48 24.46
C ARG A 812 -37.77 -14.18 25.88
N TRP A 813 -36.55 -14.60 26.13
CA TRP A 813 -35.85 -14.52 27.40
C TRP A 813 -34.47 -13.91 27.19
N TRP A 814 -33.84 -13.43 28.26
CA TRP A 814 -32.46 -12.99 28.24
C TRP A 814 -31.68 -13.64 29.38
N LEU A 815 -30.40 -13.90 29.13
CA LEU A 815 -29.43 -14.34 30.12
C LEU A 815 -28.22 -13.40 30.07
N GLU A 816 -27.82 -12.85 31.22
CA GLU A 816 -26.52 -12.20 31.36
C GLU A 816 -25.62 -13.00 32.32
N GLY A 817 -24.39 -13.28 31.90
CA GLY A 817 -23.44 -14.12 32.63
C GLY A 817 -22.10 -13.44 32.84
N HIS A 818 -21.56 -13.51 34.05
CA HIS A 818 -20.34 -12.80 34.44
C HIS A 818 -19.31 -13.73 35.08
N LYS A 819 -18.09 -13.69 34.54
CA LYS A 819 -16.92 -14.43 35.05
C LYS A 819 -15.93 -13.44 35.68
N TYR A 820 -15.48 -13.67 36.91
CA TYR A 820 -14.68 -12.70 37.67
C TYR A 820 -13.39 -13.29 38.26
N ALA A 821 -12.29 -12.54 38.16
CA ALA A 821 -11.08 -12.77 38.95
C ALA A 821 -11.13 -12.01 40.28
N ARG A 822 -10.62 -12.62 41.36
CA ARG A 822 -10.38 -12.04 42.69
C ARG A 822 -9.03 -12.51 43.23
N ALA A 823 -8.37 -11.68 44.04
CA ALA A 823 -7.17 -12.06 44.78
C ALA A 823 -7.50 -13.03 45.94
N ARG A 824 -7.59 -14.34 45.65
CA ARG A 824 -7.78 -15.44 46.61
C ARG A 824 -7.01 -16.69 46.17
N ARG A 825 -6.65 -17.56 47.12
CA ARG A 825 -5.79 -18.75 46.92
C ARG A 825 -6.35 -19.80 45.94
N ASP A 826 -7.67 -19.90 45.79
CA ASP A 826 -8.30 -20.84 44.87
C ASP A 826 -8.58 -20.16 43.51
N VAL A 827 -7.57 -20.20 42.63
CA VAL A 827 -7.70 -19.67 41.26
C VAL A 827 -8.51 -20.63 40.37
N TRP A 828 -8.40 -21.94 40.60
CA TRP A 828 -8.95 -22.99 39.74
C TRP A 828 -10.49 -23.04 39.77
N ARG A 829 -11.12 -22.79 40.92
CA ARG A 829 -12.58 -22.61 40.97
C ARG A 829 -13.03 -21.32 40.28
N GLN A 830 -12.27 -20.23 40.42
CA GLN A 830 -12.61 -18.93 39.82
C GLN A 830 -12.53 -18.94 38.29
N THR A 831 -11.64 -19.75 37.70
CA THR A 831 -11.55 -19.89 36.23
C THR A 831 -12.66 -20.77 35.63
N ARG A 832 -13.52 -21.39 36.45
CA ARG A 832 -14.59 -22.31 36.01
C ARG A 832 -16.01 -21.86 36.36
N ALA A 833 -16.21 -21.03 37.38
CA ALA A 833 -17.53 -20.51 37.76
C ALA A 833 -17.99 -19.31 36.89
N LEU A 834 -19.29 -19.29 36.58
CA LEU A 834 -20.02 -18.26 35.86
C LEU A 834 -21.25 -17.87 36.69
N SER A 835 -21.31 -16.63 37.18
CA SER A 835 -22.54 -16.11 37.81
C SER A 835 -23.53 -15.72 36.73
N VAL A 836 -24.79 -16.18 36.81
CA VAL A 836 -25.82 -15.90 35.80
C VAL A 836 -27.05 -15.21 36.40
N GLU A 837 -27.68 -14.37 35.58
CA GLU A 837 -29.00 -13.76 35.81
C GLU A 837 -29.86 -14.04 34.57
N ILE A 838 -31.13 -14.41 34.78
CA ILE A 838 -32.07 -14.79 33.71
C ILE A 838 -33.39 -14.07 33.93
N GLY A 839 -33.95 -13.48 32.88
CA GLY A 839 -35.26 -12.81 32.89
C GLY A 839 -36.02 -13.00 31.58
N ARG A 840 -37.29 -12.57 31.55
CA ARG A 840 -38.06 -12.46 30.30
C ARG A 840 -37.76 -11.14 29.59
N GLU A 841 -37.95 -11.10 28.28
CA GLU A 841 -37.75 -9.86 27.53
C GLU A 841 -38.61 -8.71 28.07
N GLY A 842 -37.97 -7.59 28.41
CA GLY A 842 -38.63 -6.43 29.02
C GLY A 842 -38.82 -6.51 30.54
N GLU A 843 -38.59 -7.67 31.16
CA GLU A 843 -38.66 -7.88 32.61
C GLU A 843 -37.25 -7.90 33.25
N PRO A 844 -37.12 -7.52 34.54
CA PRO A 844 -35.88 -7.71 35.29
C PRO A 844 -35.57 -9.20 35.51
N ALA A 845 -34.37 -9.51 36.00
CA ALA A 845 -33.98 -10.89 36.31
C ALA A 845 -34.94 -11.52 37.32
N SER A 846 -35.49 -12.68 36.98
CA SER A 846 -36.35 -13.48 37.85
C SER A 846 -35.58 -14.64 38.51
N LEU A 847 -34.51 -15.12 37.87
CA LEU A 847 -33.63 -16.17 38.37
C LEU A 847 -32.16 -15.71 38.41
N THR A 848 -31.40 -16.25 39.36
CA THR A 848 -29.94 -16.07 39.45
C THR A 848 -29.25 -17.31 40.01
N GLY A 849 -27.97 -17.53 39.70
CA GLY A 849 -27.20 -18.67 40.21
C GLY A 849 -25.73 -18.71 39.80
N GLU A 850 -25.06 -19.83 40.07
CA GLU A 850 -23.67 -20.12 39.69
C GLU A 850 -23.64 -21.40 38.83
N LEU A 851 -23.21 -21.27 37.58
CA LEU A 851 -22.93 -22.39 36.67
C LEU A 851 -21.43 -22.63 36.63
N VAL A 852 -21.00 -23.86 36.38
CA VAL A 852 -19.59 -24.27 36.39
C VAL A 852 -19.29 -25.15 35.18
N VAL A 853 -18.20 -24.86 34.46
CA VAL A 853 -17.66 -25.78 33.42
C VAL A 853 -17.14 -27.05 34.12
N PRO A 854 -17.57 -28.28 33.77
CA PRO A 854 -17.09 -29.51 34.39
C PRO A 854 -15.55 -29.69 34.38
N ALA A 855 -15.02 -30.44 35.33
CA ALA A 855 -13.55 -30.51 35.57
C ALA A 855 -12.83 -31.41 34.58
N ASP A 856 -13.52 -32.47 34.19
CA ASP A 856 -13.20 -33.52 33.23
C ASP A 856 -13.45 -33.08 31.78
N SER A 857 -14.43 -32.20 31.54
CA SER A 857 -14.70 -31.67 30.20
C SER A 857 -13.76 -30.52 29.79
N TYR A 858 -13.32 -29.66 30.72
CA TYR A 858 -12.59 -28.41 30.44
C TYR A 858 -11.45 -28.53 29.39
N VAL A 859 -10.56 -29.53 29.53
CA VAL A 859 -9.43 -29.73 28.60
C VAL A 859 -9.91 -30.26 27.24
N ARG A 860 -10.83 -31.23 27.28
CA ARG A 860 -11.43 -31.86 26.10
C ARG A 860 -12.21 -30.85 25.26
N ASP A 861 -12.89 -29.92 25.90
CA ASP A 861 -13.78 -28.96 25.26
C ASP A 861 -13.02 -27.72 24.75
N GLN A 862 -12.20 -27.09 25.61
CA GLN A 862 -11.53 -25.82 25.29
C GLN A 862 -10.14 -25.95 24.63
N ILE A 863 -9.54 -27.14 24.57
CA ILE A 863 -8.20 -27.34 23.94
C ILE A 863 -8.28 -28.34 22.77
N ASP A 864 -8.68 -29.58 23.04
CA ASP A 864 -8.75 -30.61 22.00
C ASP A 864 -9.93 -30.36 21.04
N GLY A 865 -11.10 -30.05 21.61
CA GLY A 865 -12.39 -29.82 20.94
C GLY A 865 -12.44 -28.60 20.01
N ILE A 866 -11.41 -27.75 20.01
CA ILE A 866 -11.28 -26.65 19.05
C ILE A 866 -11.31 -27.22 17.62
N LYS A 867 -12.31 -26.78 16.84
CA LYS A 867 -12.43 -26.98 15.40
C LYS A 867 -12.03 -25.69 14.69
N VAL A 868 -11.54 -25.84 13.46
CA VAL A 868 -11.03 -24.75 12.61
C VAL A 868 -11.48 -25.05 11.18
N ASP A 869 -11.75 -24.03 10.35
CA ASP A 869 -12.37 -24.19 9.02
C ASP A 869 -11.77 -25.40 8.24
N PRO A 870 -12.59 -26.39 7.84
CA PRO A 870 -12.12 -27.59 7.15
C PRO A 870 -11.37 -27.30 5.84
N ARG A 871 -11.54 -26.13 5.21
CA ARG A 871 -10.82 -25.70 4.00
C ARG A 871 -9.32 -25.47 4.21
N LEU A 872 -8.90 -25.13 5.43
CA LEU A 872 -7.50 -24.79 5.73
C LEU A 872 -6.57 -26.01 5.69
N THR A 873 -5.29 -25.83 5.34
CA THR A 873 -4.29 -26.90 5.36
C THR A 873 -3.97 -27.37 6.78
N GLY A 874 -3.34 -28.54 6.91
CA GLY A 874 -2.87 -29.06 8.21
C GLY A 874 -1.81 -28.20 8.90
N ARG A 875 -1.12 -27.29 8.18
CA ARG A 875 -0.19 -26.30 8.77
C ARG A 875 -0.96 -25.11 9.34
N GLU A 876 -1.88 -24.55 8.55
CA GLU A 876 -2.74 -23.41 8.97
C GLU A 876 -3.64 -23.77 10.15
N LYS A 877 -4.26 -24.96 10.15
CA LYS A 877 -5.09 -25.42 11.28
C LYS A 877 -4.31 -25.48 12.61
N ARG A 878 -3.02 -25.81 12.58
CA ARG A 878 -2.14 -25.76 13.76
C ARG A 878 -1.77 -24.32 14.13
N ALA A 879 -1.46 -23.47 13.15
CA ALA A 879 -1.18 -22.05 13.38
C ALA A 879 -2.38 -21.32 14.01
N ALA A 880 -3.59 -21.53 13.49
CA ALA A 880 -4.84 -20.97 14.02
C ALA A 880 -5.05 -21.35 15.50
N LYS A 881 -4.94 -22.65 15.83
CA LYS A 881 -5.03 -23.12 17.24
C LYS A 881 -3.98 -22.47 18.13
N LEU A 882 -2.72 -22.40 17.70
CA LEU A 882 -1.63 -21.80 18.48
C LEU A 882 -1.82 -20.30 18.71
N THR A 883 -2.21 -19.55 17.68
CA THR A 883 -2.51 -18.11 17.77
C THR A 883 -3.67 -17.84 18.73
N TRP A 884 -4.75 -18.62 18.65
CA TRP A 884 -5.87 -18.53 19.58
C TRP A 884 -5.43 -18.81 21.03
N LEU A 885 -4.77 -19.95 21.29
CA LEU A 885 -4.35 -20.34 22.64
C LEU A 885 -3.37 -19.33 23.26
N ALA A 886 -2.44 -18.80 22.46
CA ALA A 886 -1.49 -17.77 22.90
C ALA A 886 -2.21 -16.44 23.22
N TRP A 887 -3.10 -15.97 22.34
CA TRP A 887 -3.84 -14.72 22.55
C TRP A 887 -4.80 -14.81 23.75
N PHE A 888 -5.62 -15.87 23.81
CA PHE A 888 -6.57 -16.09 24.89
C PHE A 888 -5.87 -16.27 26.24
N GLY A 889 -4.77 -17.04 26.26
CA GLY A 889 -3.91 -17.19 27.43
C GLY A 889 -3.31 -15.86 27.91
N ALA A 890 -2.86 -15.01 26.98
CA ALA A 890 -2.30 -13.69 27.32
C ALA A 890 -3.34 -12.67 27.81
N GLU A 891 -4.57 -12.70 27.28
CA GLU A 891 -5.68 -11.90 27.81
C GLU A 891 -6.11 -12.41 29.20
N MET A 892 -6.39 -13.70 29.34
CA MET A 892 -6.81 -14.29 30.63
C MET A 892 -5.74 -14.13 31.71
N GLY A 893 -4.45 -14.26 31.36
CA GLY A 893 -3.31 -13.99 32.25
C GLY A 893 -3.29 -12.54 32.75
N ARG A 894 -3.46 -11.55 31.86
CA ARG A 894 -3.60 -10.13 32.25
C ARG A 894 -4.82 -9.88 33.15
N GLY A 895 -5.94 -10.54 32.85
CA GLY A 895 -7.16 -10.48 33.67
C GLY A 895 -6.98 -11.05 35.08
N LEU A 896 -6.26 -12.16 35.22
CA LEU A 896 -5.96 -12.81 36.50
C LEU A 896 -4.89 -12.08 37.31
N LEU A 897 -3.91 -11.45 36.67
CA LEU A 897 -2.86 -10.67 37.34
C LEU A 897 -3.36 -9.35 37.94
N GLY A 898 -4.33 -8.69 37.29
CA GLY A 898 -4.87 -7.39 37.72
C GLY A 898 -5.29 -7.29 39.20
N PRO A 899 -6.08 -8.24 39.75
CA PRO A 899 -6.39 -8.28 41.17
C PRO A 899 -5.17 -8.39 42.09
N PHE A 900 -4.12 -9.11 41.69
CA PHE A 900 -2.91 -9.28 42.48
C PHE A 900 -1.99 -8.06 42.42
N THR A 901 -1.84 -7.42 41.25
CA THR A 901 -1.06 -6.17 41.15
C THR A 901 -1.74 -5.01 41.87
N ARG A 902 -3.08 -4.94 41.84
CA ARG A 902 -3.84 -4.01 42.69
C ARG A 902 -3.70 -4.33 44.18
N ALA A 903 -3.86 -5.59 44.59
CA ALA A 903 -3.68 -5.96 46.00
C ALA A 903 -2.26 -5.67 46.51
N ALA A 904 -1.24 -5.86 45.67
CA ALA A 904 0.14 -5.48 45.98
C ALA A 904 0.31 -3.95 46.06
N ALA A 905 -0.31 -3.18 45.17
CA ALA A 905 -0.29 -1.71 45.22
C ALA A 905 -1.01 -1.17 46.48
N ASP A 906 -2.19 -1.70 46.80
CA ASP A 906 -2.96 -1.36 48.01
C ASP A 906 -2.22 -1.74 49.32
N LEU A 907 -1.33 -2.74 49.28
CA LEU A 907 -0.42 -3.13 50.38
C LEU A 907 0.88 -2.29 50.45
N LEU A 908 1.28 -1.66 49.34
CA LEU A 908 2.48 -0.84 49.23
C LEU A 908 2.20 0.67 49.30
N ASP A 909 0.92 1.10 49.25
CA ASP A 909 0.54 2.49 49.45
C ASP A 909 0.61 2.89 50.93
N LEU A 910 1.82 3.25 51.35
CA LEU A 910 2.17 3.78 52.66
C LEU A 910 1.43 5.08 53.06
N ARG A 911 0.56 5.63 52.20
CA ARG A 911 -0.27 6.82 52.50
C ARG A 911 -1.66 6.47 53.03
N ARG A 912 -2.06 5.20 52.97
CA ARG A 912 -3.40 4.77 53.39
C ARG A 912 -3.49 4.64 54.92
N THR A 913 -4.37 5.42 55.53
CA THR A 913 -4.72 5.24 56.95
C THR A 913 -5.46 3.92 57.15
N LEU A 914 -4.92 3.04 58.01
CA LEU A 914 -5.54 1.78 58.40
C LEU A 914 -6.96 2.02 58.94
N THR A 915 -7.91 1.15 58.60
CA THR A 915 -9.26 1.23 59.15
C THR A 915 -9.29 0.69 60.59
N PRO A 916 -10.19 1.15 61.47
CA PRO A 916 -10.29 0.63 62.84
C PRO A 916 -10.53 -0.89 62.91
N SER A 917 -11.21 -1.44 61.88
CA SER A 917 -11.43 -2.88 61.68
C SER A 917 -10.16 -3.71 61.48
N GLU A 918 -9.03 -3.08 61.16
CA GLU A 918 -7.73 -3.74 60.93
C GLU A 918 -6.80 -3.65 62.16
N HIS A 919 -7.17 -2.89 63.20
CA HIS A 919 -6.46 -2.85 64.49
C HIS A 919 -6.90 -3.96 65.48
N HIS A 920 -7.88 -4.78 65.12
CA HIS A 920 -8.46 -5.84 65.97
C HIS A 920 -8.55 -7.20 65.24
N ARG A 921 -7.51 -7.56 64.49
CA ARG A 921 -7.31 -8.88 63.87
C ARG A 921 -5.86 -9.35 64.00
#